data_AF-A0A6G1HWQ3-F1
#
_entry.id   AF-A0A6G1HWQ3-F1
#
_cell.length_a   1.000
_cell.length_b   1.000
_cell.length_c   1.000
_cell.angle_alpha   90.00
_cell.angle_beta   90.00
_cell.angle_gamma   90.00
#
_symmetry.space_group_name_H-M   'P 1'
#
loop_
_entity.id
_entity.type
_entity.pdbx_description
1 polymer ?
#
loop_
_entity_poly.entity_id
_entity_poly.type
_entity_poly.pdbx_seq_one_letter_code
_entity_poly.pdbx_strand_id
1 'polypeptide(L)'
;MAPNPPPTTLSPQQVHALFDILTQNETFAEIEKFKYPGAIHNYGVPFGLDKGASSTSPILQALLKKFVLELPGLRDVTPDFWRKRCEPLVEKFGAAGLSDSYDKGTIGSRRTLATAAATLIEYPARGCLGGLPRRQSVEGREYDPNEVQDVVDAWDEFLQRLVYGDLIDELFDKTAVSDKLEDHSDLVLAAHEYMLINLASFLHFILIRSPDGPYISRVLENAHKQIPYTLMRQTLRVGNAATMINGMVRLLLTKLSMNSITSWIGLSNPSDEGFNLLQQIIYTLIGWDIKALQKQASALERSKDAPGQDHIESIKNHARSNRDVHDEMRLASQLESKSIVTTILDFRLKNYTLSDPQHAQALEYLSVHLSIRDREQLSEIICLQQPDLITQAIRDLVTAYDPIIRGVHQAVDLSASLTDFEVFLNDLLKISLPGGDGSSGSDSEGDWATVDNFVHLLRTHQHSLHRFLHQVAKNNKQVTQQYREYVKKAVTHFQLPPTTAASKKGSEGDFLAGAGLITEPLQKIFEELSADDRERVLEALDDRIGYLSALFCLSRDSLNTVLEGEGGAAAGPGMYLGKWQQHLDSTVLTPATPRGPVRKGKDVKTQQTEPGVGGRRQLSDQGLPDAPEAGKVVDLLGSRFRELLADWWKKQ
;
A
#
# COMPACT_ATOMS: atom_id res chain seq x y z
N MET A 1 27.88 -29.82 33.37
CA MET A 1 26.75 -30.26 32.53
C MET A 1 27.01 -29.72 31.13
N ALA A 2 27.11 -30.57 30.12
CA ALA A 2 27.14 -30.10 28.74
C ALA A 2 25.79 -29.43 28.43
N PRO A 3 25.75 -28.32 27.68
CA PRO A 3 24.49 -27.70 27.29
C PRO A 3 23.65 -28.72 26.51
N ASN A 4 22.36 -28.82 26.84
CA ASN A 4 21.44 -29.68 26.09
C ASN A 4 21.43 -29.23 24.62
N PRO A 5 21.39 -30.18 23.66
CA PRO A 5 21.31 -29.81 22.25
C PRO A 5 20.06 -28.96 21.99
N PRO A 6 20.16 -27.92 21.12
CA PRO A 6 19.02 -27.05 20.82
C PRO A 6 17.87 -27.88 20.22
N PRO A 7 16.61 -27.53 20.55
CA PRO A 7 15.46 -28.29 20.10
C PRO A 7 15.41 -28.35 18.57
N THR A 8 15.01 -29.51 18.04
CA THR A 8 14.83 -29.73 16.60
C THR A 8 13.43 -29.37 16.13
N THR A 9 12.47 -29.26 17.06
CA THR A 9 11.06 -29.05 16.77
C THR A 9 10.59 -27.70 17.29
N LEU A 10 9.97 -26.92 16.42
CA LEU A 10 9.39 -25.62 16.77
C LEU A 10 8.05 -25.80 17.48
N SER A 11 7.80 -24.96 18.49
CA SER A 11 6.46 -24.83 19.08
C SER A 11 5.48 -24.19 18.09
N PRO A 12 4.15 -24.34 18.26
CA PRO A 12 3.17 -23.66 17.40
C PRO A 12 3.38 -22.15 17.32
N GLN A 13 3.73 -21.50 18.44
CA GLN A 13 4.00 -20.06 18.48
C GLN A 13 5.29 -19.70 17.72
N GLN A 14 6.32 -20.54 17.81
CA GLN A 14 7.57 -20.35 17.07
C GLN A 14 7.38 -20.54 15.57
N VAL A 15 6.60 -21.55 15.16
CA VAL A 15 6.23 -21.71 13.74
C VAL A 15 5.43 -20.51 13.25
N HIS A 16 4.49 -19.99 14.04
CA HIS A 16 3.74 -18.79 13.70
C HIS A 16 4.66 -17.57 13.53
N ALA A 17 5.57 -17.34 14.48
CA ALA A 17 6.53 -16.24 14.40
C ALA A 17 7.47 -16.37 13.19
N LEU A 18 7.91 -17.59 12.86
CA LEU A 18 8.73 -17.86 11.68
C LEU A 18 7.96 -17.54 10.41
N PHE A 19 6.72 -18.01 10.32
CA PHE A 19 5.83 -17.72 9.20
C PHE A 19 5.55 -16.23 9.04
N ASP A 20 5.36 -15.53 10.16
CA ASP A 20 5.14 -14.09 10.20
C ASP A 20 6.34 -13.31 9.65
N ILE A 21 7.56 -13.61 10.13
CA ILE A 21 8.82 -13.01 9.67
C ILE A 21 9.02 -13.26 8.17
N LEU A 22 8.95 -14.53 7.74
CA LEU A 22 9.26 -14.91 6.37
C LEU A 22 8.26 -14.33 5.37
N THR A 23 6.97 -14.35 5.70
CA THR A 23 5.93 -13.80 4.83
C THR A 23 6.00 -12.28 4.74
N GLN A 24 6.28 -11.59 5.85
CA GLN A 24 6.47 -10.13 5.85
C GLN A 24 7.65 -9.73 4.94
N ASN A 25 8.79 -10.38 5.13
CA ASN A 25 10.00 -10.05 4.37
C ASN A 25 9.88 -10.46 2.90
N GLU A 26 9.33 -11.63 2.58
CA GLU A 26 9.19 -12.05 1.18
C GLU A 26 8.14 -11.20 0.45
N THR A 27 7.00 -10.87 1.07
CA THR A 27 5.98 -10.01 0.42
C THR A 27 6.56 -8.66 0.04
N PHE A 28 7.32 -8.03 0.96
CA PHE A 28 7.98 -6.77 0.67
C PHE A 28 9.09 -6.93 -0.38
N ALA A 29 9.91 -7.98 -0.30
CA ALA A 29 10.95 -8.26 -1.28
C ALA A 29 10.40 -8.49 -2.69
N GLU A 30 9.26 -9.16 -2.83
CA GLU A 30 8.56 -9.32 -4.11
C GLU A 30 8.10 -7.98 -4.69
N ILE A 31 7.54 -7.09 -3.87
CA ILE A 31 7.17 -5.72 -4.29
C ILE A 31 8.41 -4.94 -4.72
N GLU A 32 9.52 -5.05 -3.99
CA GLU A 32 10.77 -4.35 -4.33
C GLU A 32 11.43 -4.86 -5.62
N LYS A 33 11.21 -6.11 -6.04
CA LYS A 33 11.76 -6.63 -7.31
C LYS A 33 11.31 -5.80 -8.51
N PHE A 34 10.11 -5.24 -8.48
CA PHE A 34 9.59 -4.35 -9.54
C PHE A 34 10.30 -3.01 -9.66
N LYS A 35 11.24 -2.70 -8.75
CA LYS A 35 12.20 -1.61 -8.95
C LYS A 35 13.14 -1.89 -10.11
N TYR A 36 13.33 -3.15 -10.54
CA TYR A 36 14.32 -3.55 -11.54
C TYR A 36 13.67 -4.01 -12.85
N PRO A 37 14.31 -3.74 -14.01
CA PRO A 37 13.88 -4.28 -15.28
C PRO A 37 13.93 -5.82 -15.27
N GLY A 38 13.05 -6.47 -16.02
CA GLY A 38 12.96 -7.93 -16.12
C GLY A 38 12.22 -8.63 -14.98
N ALA A 39 11.81 -7.92 -13.91
CA ALA A 39 11.01 -8.50 -12.84
C ALA A 39 9.70 -9.11 -13.36
N ILE A 40 9.04 -8.41 -14.29
CA ILE A 40 7.76 -8.86 -14.87
C ILE A 40 7.90 -10.12 -15.74
N HIS A 41 9.05 -10.32 -16.39
CA HIS A 41 9.33 -11.52 -17.19
C HIS A 41 9.58 -12.77 -16.34
N ASN A 42 9.87 -12.58 -15.05
CA ASN A 42 10.06 -13.65 -14.07
C ASN A 42 8.87 -13.79 -13.11
N TYR A 43 7.73 -13.15 -13.41
CA TYR A 43 6.55 -13.16 -12.56
C TYR A 43 5.66 -14.38 -12.80
N GLY A 44 5.50 -14.81 -14.06
CA GLY A 44 4.57 -15.85 -14.45
C GLY A 44 3.18 -15.36 -14.86
N VAL A 45 2.26 -16.31 -15.07
CA VAL A 45 0.91 -16.06 -15.61
C VAL A 45 0.20 -14.93 -14.83
N PRO A 46 -0.42 -13.94 -15.52
CA PRO A 46 -0.72 -13.87 -16.96
C PRO A 46 0.46 -13.37 -17.83
N PHE A 47 1.58 -12.98 -17.21
CA PHE A 47 2.79 -12.51 -17.86
C PHE A 47 3.73 -13.65 -18.26
N GLY A 48 4.86 -13.27 -18.87
CA GLY A 48 5.86 -14.19 -19.42
C GLY A 48 6.50 -15.01 -18.33
N LEU A 49 6.81 -16.27 -18.67
CA LEU A 49 7.76 -17.06 -17.92
C LEU A 49 8.30 -18.16 -18.83
N ASP A 50 9.61 -18.35 -18.77
CA ASP A 50 10.28 -19.41 -19.51
C ASP A 50 9.78 -20.79 -19.04
N LYS A 51 9.71 -21.74 -19.99
CA LYS A 51 9.21 -23.09 -19.70
C LYS A 51 10.08 -23.76 -18.63
N GLY A 52 9.45 -24.11 -17.51
CA GLY A 52 10.10 -24.78 -16.38
C GLY A 52 10.62 -23.84 -15.28
N ALA A 53 10.68 -22.53 -15.53
CA ALA A 53 11.08 -21.56 -14.52
C ALA A 53 10.03 -21.45 -13.40
N SER A 54 10.49 -21.10 -12.20
CA SER A 54 9.65 -20.74 -11.06
C SER A 54 9.44 -19.23 -11.04
N SER A 55 8.29 -18.78 -10.54
CA SER A 55 8.10 -17.36 -10.32
C SER A 55 9.08 -16.85 -9.28
N THR A 56 9.67 -15.69 -9.56
CA THR A 56 10.45 -14.95 -8.57
C THR A 56 9.57 -14.19 -7.59
N SER A 57 8.27 -14.08 -7.85
CA SER A 57 7.29 -13.43 -6.98
C SER A 57 6.10 -14.35 -6.67
N PRO A 58 6.35 -15.49 -6.00
CA PRO A 58 5.34 -16.52 -5.78
C PRO A 58 4.12 -16.05 -4.98
N ILE A 59 4.27 -15.16 -3.99
CA ILE A 59 3.15 -14.64 -3.20
C ILE A 59 2.25 -13.77 -4.08
N LEU A 60 2.82 -12.74 -4.72
CA LEU A 60 2.08 -11.82 -5.56
C LEU A 60 1.43 -12.54 -6.74
N GLN A 61 2.15 -13.48 -7.38
CA GLN A 61 1.63 -14.28 -8.47
C GLN A 61 0.43 -15.12 -8.02
N ALA A 62 0.52 -15.79 -6.87
CA ALA A 62 -0.56 -16.61 -6.35
C ALA A 62 -1.81 -15.76 -6.04
N LEU A 63 -1.64 -14.61 -5.40
CA LEU A 63 -2.75 -13.69 -5.10
C LEU A 63 -3.39 -13.13 -6.38
N LEU A 64 -2.58 -12.75 -7.37
CA LEU A 64 -3.09 -12.31 -8.68
C LEU A 64 -3.92 -13.42 -9.34
N LYS A 65 -3.42 -14.66 -9.37
CA LYS A 65 -4.11 -15.81 -9.97
C LYS A 65 -5.43 -16.12 -9.25
N LYS A 66 -5.43 -16.13 -7.91
CA LYS A 66 -6.58 -16.53 -7.08
C LYS A 66 -7.70 -15.50 -7.04
N PHE A 67 -7.35 -14.21 -7.01
CA PHE A 67 -8.33 -13.15 -6.77
C PHE A 67 -8.51 -12.26 -8.00
N VAL A 68 -7.42 -11.73 -8.55
CA VAL A 68 -7.51 -10.68 -9.58
C VAL A 68 -7.93 -11.27 -10.94
N LEU A 69 -7.34 -12.38 -11.37
CA LEU A 69 -7.68 -13.00 -12.66
C LEU A 69 -9.07 -13.64 -12.70
N GLU A 70 -9.68 -13.88 -11.53
CA GLU A 70 -11.00 -14.50 -11.40
C GLU A 70 -12.12 -13.46 -11.21
N LEU A 71 -11.74 -12.18 -11.03
CA LEU A 71 -12.66 -11.08 -10.78
C LEU A 71 -13.64 -10.90 -11.96
N PRO A 72 -14.96 -10.78 -11.73
CA PRO A 72 -15.93 -10.48 -12.79
C PRO A 72 -15.55 -9.21 -13.56
N GLY A 73 -15.59 -9.29 -14.89
CA GLY A 73 -15.08 -8.26 -15.80
C GLY A 73 -13.61 -8.48 -16.16
N LEU A 74 -12.70 -8.52 -15.17
CA LEU A 74 -11.27 -8.66 -15.46
C LEU A 74 -10.88 -10.04 -16.00
N ARG A 75 -11.58 -11.11 -15.57
CA ARG A 75 -11.37 -12.47 -16.09
C ARG A 75 -11.56 -12.60 -17.60
N ASP A 76 -12.35 -11.70 -18.18
CA ASP A 76 -12.73 -11.69 -19.60
C ASP A 76 -11.82 -10.75 -20.43
N VAL A 77 -10.83 -10.12 -19.80
CA VAL A 77 -9.88 -9.24 -20.50
C VAL A 77 -8.99 -10.04 -21.45
N THR A 78 -8.68 -9.45 -22.61
CA THR A 78 -7.85 -10.12 -23.60
C THR A 78 -6.41 -10.33 -23.09
N PRO A 79 -5.70 -11.39 -23.53
CA PRO A 79 -4.28 -11.57 -23.19
C PRO A 79 -3.40 -10.38 -23.60
N ASP A 80 -3.82 -9.62 -24.61
CA ASP A 80 -3.15 -8.41 -25.07
C ASP A 80 -3.09 -7.32 -23.99
N PHE A 81 -4.10 -7.22 -23.12
CA PHE A 81 -4.06 -6.30 -21.97
C PHE A 81 -2.83 -6.59 -21.10
N TRP A 82 -2.61 -7.86 -20.75
CA TRP A 82 -1.48 -8.25 -19.93
C TRP A 82 -0.15 -8.14 -20.68
N ARG A 83 -0.07 -8.70 -21.89
CA ARG A 83 1.19 -8.87 -22.64
C ARG A 83 1.63 -7.66 -23.44
N LYS A 84 0.68 -6.92 -24.01
CA LYS A 84 0.96 -5.77 -24.89
C LYS A 84 0.72 -4.43 -24.19
N ARG A 85 0.10 -4.39 -23.02
CA ARG A 85 -0.10 -3.16 -22.22
C ARG A 85 0.67 -3.21 -20.91
N CYS A 86 0.28 -4.09 -19.99
CA CYS A 86 0.82 -4.11 -18.63
C CYS A 86 2.30 -4.51 -18.61
N GLU A 87 2.69 -5.58 -19.30
CA GLU A 87 4.08 -6.07 -19.34
C GLU A 87 5.09 -4.98 -19.79
N PRO A 88 4.93 -4.34 -20.97
CA PRO A 88 5.84 -3.28 -21.39
C PRO A 88 5.75 -2.01 -20.52
N LEU A 89 4.58 -1.71 -19.91
CA LEU A 89 4.44 -0.58 -19.01
C LEU A 89 5.23 -0.79 -17.71
N VAL A 90 5.11 -1.97 -17.09
CA VAL A 90 5.87 -2.34 -15.90
C VAL A 90 7.36 -2.37 -16.21
N GLU A 91 7.75 -2.90 -17.37
CA GLU A 91 9.15 -2.92 -17.80
C GLU A 91 9.72 -1.50 -17.94
N LYS A 92 8.96 -0.55 -18.49
CA LYS A 92 9.37 0.87 -18.54
C LYS A 92 9.52 1.50 -17.16
N PHE A 93 8.61 1.22 -16.23
CA PHE A 93 8.76 1.68 -14.84
C PHE A 93 10.01 1.08 -14.16
N GLY A 94 10.30 -0.20 -14.41
CA GLY A 94 11.54 -0.84 -13.99
C GLY A 94 12.77 -0.20 -14.64
N ALA A 95 12.72 0.13 -15.93
CA ALA A 95 13.83 0.76 -16.64
C ALA A 95 14.08 2.22 -16.22
N ALA A 96 13.06 2.93 -15.73
CA ALA A 96 13.12 4.35 -15.34
C ALA A 96 14.21 4.68 -14.30
N GLY A 97 14.57 3.71 -13.45
CA GLY A 97 15.62 3.89 -12.45
C GLY A 97 15.26 4.93 -11.39
N LEU A 98 13.99 4.98 -10.96
CA LEU A 98 13.52 5.94 -9.95
C LEU A 98 14.34 5.83 -8.66
N SER A 99 14.74 6.97 -8.11
CA SER A 99 15.68 7.04 -6.99
C SER A 99 15.18 6.37 -5.71
N ASP A 100 16.11 5.81 -4.92
CA ASP A 100 15.81 5.14 -3.65
C ASP A 100 15.80 6.14 -2.47
N SER A 101 15.12 5.77 -1.38
CA SER A 101 15.16 6.51 -0.11
C SER A 101 16.60 6.66 0.41
N TYR A 102 17.47 5.69 0.15
CA TYR A 102 18.88 5.80 0.49
C TYR A 102 19.53 7.05 -0.14
N ASP A 103 19.33 7.23 -1.45
CA ASP A 103 19.98 8.28 -2.25
C ASP A 103 19.44 9.67 -1.88
N LYS A 104 18.14 9.74 -1.56
CA LYS A 104 17.47 10.96 -1.10
C LYS A 104 17.78 11.31 0.36
N GLY A 105 18.20 10.33 1.15
CA GLY A 105 18.47 10.48 2.59
C GLY A 105 17.22 10.64 3.47
N THR A 106 16.03 10.44 2.89
CA THR A 106 14.72 10.51 3.55
C THR A 106 13.80 9.37 3.08
N ILE A 107 12.79 9.03 3.88
CA ILE A 107 11.70 8.16 3.43
C ILE A 107 10.84 8.99 2.48
N GLY A 108 10.56 8.46 1.28
CA GLY A 108 9.74 9.15 0.29
C GLY A 108 8.41 8.44 0.05
N SER A 109 7.50 9.14 -0.62
CA SER A 109 6.10 8.72 -0.79
C SER A 109 5.98 7.31 -1.39
N ARG A 110 6.83 6.96 -2.36
CA ARG A 110 6.88 5.62 -2.96
C ARG A 110 7.24 4.52 -1.94
N ARG A 111 8.18 4.77 -1.03
CA ARG A 111 8.54 3.82 0.04
C ARG A 111 7.41 3.71 1.05
N THR A 112 6.83 4.84 1.45
CA THR A 112 5.68 4.91 2.36
C THR A 112 4.49 4.09 1.83
N LEU A 113 4.12 4.28 0.57
CA LEU A 113 3.02 3.54 -0.07
C LEU A 113 3.35 2.07 -0.34
N ALA A 114 4.58 1.75 -0.74
CA ALA A 114 4.99 0.36 -0.99
C ALA A 114 4.98 -0.49 0.29
N THR A 115 5.42 0.09 1.41
CA THR A 115 5.39 -0.57 2.71
C THR A 115 3.96 -0.74 3.24
N ALA A 116 3.10 0.26 3.03
CA ALA A 116 1.66 0.14 3.31
C ALA A 116 1.05 -1.03 2.52
N ALA A 117 1.29 -1.07 1.20
CA ALA A 117 0.77 -2.12 0.33
C ALA A 117 1.28 -3.51 0.74
N ALA A 118 2.57 -3.63 1.09
CA ALA A 118 3.13 -4.87 1.62
C ALA A 118 2.37 -5.37 2.84
N THR A 119 2.18 -4.49 3.84
CA THR A 119 1.49 -4.87 5.08
C THR A 119 0.05 -5.33 4.86
N LEU A 120 -0.67 -4.73 3.89
CA LEU A 120 -2.02 -5.16 3.54
C LEU A 120 -2.04 -6.48 2.77
N ILE A 121 -1.14 -6.66 1.81
CA ILE A 121 -1.03 -7.87 0.97
C ILE A 121 -0.65 -9.10 1.80
N GLU A 122 0.12 -8.91 2.87
CA GLU A 122 0.51 -10.01 3.76
C GLU A 122 -0.67 -10.74 4.40
N TYR A 123 -1.81 -10.08 4.67
CA TYR A 123 -2.96 -10.71 5.31
C TYR A 123 -3.61 -11.80 4.43
N PRO A 124 -4.05 -11.50 3.19
CA PRO A 124 -4.54 -12.53 2.29
C PRO A 124 -3.43 -13.52 1.91
N ALA A 125 -2.16 -13.11 1.84
CA ALA A 125 -1.05 -14.05 1.62
C ALA A 125 -0.99 -15.11 2.74
N ARG A 126 -0.97 -14.68 4.00
CA ARG A 126 -0.96 -15.57 5.17
C ARG A 126 -2.22 -16.43 5.22
N GLY A 127 -3.37 -15.85 4.92
CA GLY A 127 -4.64 -16.58 4.84
C GLY A 127 -4.60 -17.69 3.78
N CYS A 128 -4.07 -17.43 2.59
CA CYS A 128 -3.99 -18.42 1.51
C CYS A 128 -2.92 -19.49 1.74
N LEU A 129 -1.84 -19.16 2.45
CA LEU A 129 -0.75 -20.08 2.76
C LEU A 129 -1.06 -20.94 3.99
N GLY A 130 -1.57 -20.32 5.05
CA GLY A 130 -1.87 -20.99 6.31
C GLY A 130 -3.28 -21.59 6.35
N GLY A 131 -4.27 -20.95 5.74
CA GLY A 131 -5.68 -21.23 5.94
C GLY A 131 -6.21 -20.67 7.26
N LEU A 132 -7.53 -20.55 7.38
CA LEU A 132 -8.22 -20.13 8.59
C LEU A 132 -8.57 -21.36 9.43
N PRO A 133 -8.02 -21.55 10.65
CA PRO A 133 -8.40 -22.67 11.52
C PRO A 133 -9.90 -22.71 11.78
N ARG A 134 -10.50 -23.91 11.64
CA ARG A 134 -11.94 -24.08 11.91
C ARG A 134 -12.19 -24.01 13.42
N ARG A 135 -13.11 -23.15 13.83
CA ARG A 135 -13.58 -23.04 15.22
C ARG A 135 -15.04 -23.47 15.31
N GLN A 136 -15.46 -23.91 16.49
CA GLN A 136 -16.88 -24.18 16.76
C GLN A 136 -17.62 -22.84 16.90
N SER A 137 -18.63 -22.64 16.05
CA SER A 137 -19.54 -21.49 16.15
C SER A 137 -20.34 -21.58 17.44
N VAL A 138 -20.56 -20.44 18.09
CA VAL A 138 -21.45 -20.31 19.25
C VAL A 138 -22.80 -19.82 18.74
N GLU A 139 -23.68 -20.77 18.42
CA GLU A 139 -25.03 -20.45 17.94
C GLU A 139 -25.80 -19.59 18.95
N GLY A 140 -26.49 -18.56 18.46
CA GLY A 140 -27.37 -17.71 19.28
C GLY A 140 -26.67 -16.71 20.21
N ARG A 141 -25.35 -16.51 20.08
CA ARG A 141 -24.67 -15.40 20.76
C ARG A 141 -25.08 -14.05 20.13
N GLU A 142 -25.53 -13.13 20.97
CA GLU A 142 -25.74 -11.72 20.63
C GLU A 142 -24.40 -10.95 20.78
N TYR A 143 -24.22 -9.91 19.97
CA TYR A 143 -22.99 -9.10 19.95
C TYR A 143 -23.35 -7.62 20.07
N ASP A 144 -22.76 -6.91 21.02
CA ASP A 144 -22.91 -5.45 21.10
C ASP A 144 -21.81 -4.75 20.28
N PRO A 145 -22.14 -3.97 19.24
CA PRO A 145 -21.14 -3.22 18.46
C PRO A 145 -20.42 -2.12 19.26
N ASN A 146 -20.85 -1.82 20.49
CA ASN A 146 -20.22 -0.86 21.38
C ASN A 146 -19.28 -1.50 22.41
N GLU A 147 -19.22 -2.84 22.49
CA GLU A 147 -18.39 -3.56 23.44
C GLU A 147 -17.19 -4.21 22.71
N VAL A 148 -15.98 -3.95 23.19
CA VAL A 148 -14.74 -4.34 22.50
C VAL A 148 -14.63 -5.84 22.31
N GLN A 149 -14.92 -6.61 23.37
CA GLN A 149 -14.76 -8.06 23.34
C GLN A 149 -15.75 -8.68 22.36
N ASP A 150 -16.98 -8.19 22.30
CA ASP A 150 -18.00 -8.57 21.34
C ASP A 150 -17.61 -8.16 19.91
N VAL A 151 -17.07 -6.96 19.68
CA VAL A 151 -16.59 -6.54 18.36
C VAL A 151 -15.45 -7.44 17.85
N VAL A 152 -14.48 -7.77 18.70
CA VAL A 152 -13.38 -8.68 18.36
C VAL A 152 -13.88 -10.10 18.11
N ASP A 153 -14.76 -10.60 18.98
CA ASP A 153 -15.32 -11.94 18.85
C ASP A 153 -16.25 -12.08 17.65
N ALA A 154 -17.02 -11.03 17.34
CA ALA A 154 -17.89 -10.95 16.18
C ALA A 154 -17.06 -10.99 14.90
N TRP A 155 -15.93 -10.27 14.84
CA TRP A 155 -15.03 -10.33 13.69
C TRP A 155 -14.51 -11.75 13.44
N ASP A 156 -14.08 -12.45 14.49
CA ASP A 156 -13.64 -13.84 14.38
C ASP A 156 -14.76 -14.78 13.89
N GLU A 157 -15.96 -14.68 14.47
CA GLU A 157 -17.12 -15.48 14.05
C GLU A 157 -17.59 -15.13 12.63
N PHE A 158 -17.53 -13.85 12.25
CA PHE A 158 -17.84 -13.37 10.91
C PHE A 158 -16.91 -14.01 9.88
N LEU A 159 -15.60 -14.07 10.15
CA LEU A 159 -14.64 -14.77 9.28
C LEU A 159 -14.93 -16.27 9.22
N GLN A 160 -15.26 -16.93 10.34
CA GLN A 160 -15.62 -18.36 10.35
C GLN A 160 -16.85 -18.63 9.48
N ARG A 161 -17.91 -17.84 9.60
CA ARG A 161 -19.14 -18.01 8.81
C ARG A 161 -18.98 -17.59 7.36
N LEU A 162 -18.10 -16.64 7.04
CA LEU A 162 -17.73 -16.31 5.66
C LEU A 162 -17.01 -17.47 4.97
N VAL A 163 -16.03 -18.09 5.65
CA VAL A 163 -15.16 -19.12 5.07
C VAL A 163 -15.81 -20.49 5.08
N TYR A 164 -16.53 -20.86 6.16
CA TYR A 164 -17.07 -22.20 6.37
C TYR A 164 -18.59 -22.28 6.42
N GLY A 165 -19.29 -21.14 6.46
CA GLY A 165 -20.74 -21.07 6.59
C GLY A 165 -21.44 -20.52 5.33
N ASP A 166 -22.64 -19.99 5.55
CA ASP A 166 -23.55 -19.45 4.54
C ASP A 166 -23.66 -17.91 4.58
N LEU A 167 -22.81 -17.24 5.37
CA LEU A 167 -22.91 -15.80 5.62
C LEU A 167 -22.79 -14.96 4.34
N ILE A 168 -22.06 -15.43 3.33
CA ILE A 168 -22.04 -14.74 2.03
C ILE A 168 -23.44 -14.68 1.43
N ASP A 169 -24.19 -15.79 1.43
CA ASP A 169 -25.55 -15.80 0.87
C ASP A 169 -26.47 -14.91 1.72
N GLU A 170 -26.38 -14.96 3.06
CA GLU A 170 -27.11 -14.07 3.98
C GLU A 170 -26.85 -12.58 3.68
N LEU A 171 -25.58 -12.18 3.55
CA LEU A 171 -25.20 -10.80 3.28
C LEU A 171 -25.78 -10.30 1.97
N PHE A 172 -25.65 -11.08 0.88
CA PHE A 172 -26.17 -10.68 -0.42
C PHE A 172 -27.71 -10.66 -0.43
N ASP A 173 -28.38 -11.62 0.20
CA ASP A 173 -29.84 -11.68 0.28
C ASP A 173 -30.38 -10.51 1.10
N LYS A 174 -29.75 -10.20 2.23
CA LYS A 174 -30.16 -9.09 3.10
C LYS A 174 -29.93 -7.73 2.44
N THR A 175 -28.78 -7.55 1.79
CA THR A 175 -28.46 -6.33 1.02
C THR A 175 -29.47 -6.10 -0.10
N ALA A 176 -30.02 -7.15 -0.73
CA ALA A 176 -31.06 -7.00 -1.75
C ALA A 176 -32.40 -6.49 -1.19
N VAL A 177 -32.64 -6.65 0.12
CA VAL A 177 -33.91 -6.29 0.78
C VAL A 177 -33.85 -4.91 1.44
N SER A 178 -32.71 -4.54 2.05
CA SER A 178 -32.53 -3.26 2.75
C SER A 178 -31.23 -2.55 2.39
N ASP A 179 -31.26 -1.22 2.43
CA ASP A 179 -30.11 -0.31 2.34
C ASP A 179 -29.60 0.18 3.70
N LYS A 180 -30.21 -0.30 4.79
CA LYS A 180 -29.87 0.05 6.17
C LYS A 180 -28.95 -1.00 6.76
N LEU A 181 -27.82 -0.56 7.29
CA LEU A 181 -26.89 -1.45 7.97
C LEU A 181 -27.55 -2.07 9.20
N GLU A 182 -28.36 -1.30 9.92
CA GLU A 182 -29.05 -1.68 11.16
C GLU A 182 -30.04 -2.84 10.99
N ASP A 183 -30.43 -3.15 9.75
CA ASP A 183 -31.33 -4.27 9.50
C ASP A 183 -30.58 -5.61 9.46
N HIS A 184 -29.24 -5.63 9.35
CA HIS A 184 -28.43 -6.84 9.39
C HIS A 184 -28.36 -7.46 10.80
N SER A 185 -27.85 -8.69 10.90
CA SER A 185 -27.66 -9.35 12.19
C SER A 185 -26.60 -8.64 13.06
N ASP A 186 -26.72 -8.76 14.38
CA ASP A 186 -25.80 -8.15 15.34
C ASP A 186 -24.33 -8.53 15.08
N LEU A 187 -24.10 -9.78 14.63
CA LEU A 187 -22.79 -10.25 14.16
C LEU A 187 -22.23 -9.35 13.04
N VAL A 188 -23.04 -9.00 12.06
CA VAL A 188 -22.64 -8.17 10.92
C VAL A 188 -22.42 -6.72 11.36
N LEU A 189 -23.25 -6.21 12.28
CA LEU A 189 -23.08 -4.86 12.84
C LEU A 189 -21.74 -4.72 13.57
N ALA A 190 -21.44 -5.64 14.48
CA ALA A 190 -20.20 -5.64 15.24
C ALA A 190 -18.97 -5.88 14.35
N ALA A 191 -19.04 -6.78 13.36
CA ALA A 191 -17.97 -6.99 12.39
C ALA A 191 -17.76 -5.76 11.48
N HIS A 192 -18.84 -5.08 11.07
CA HIS A 192 -18.76 -3.85 10.30
C HIS A 192 -18.07 -2.74 11.11
N GLU A 193 -18.37 -2.63 12.41
CA GLU A 193 -17.70 -1.67 13.29
C GLU A 193 -16.19 -1.95 13.40
N TYR A 194 -15.79 -3.21 13.56
CA TYR A 194 -14.38 -3.62 13.51
C TYR A 194 -13.71 -3.17 12.20
N MET A 195 -14.33 -3.42 11.05
CA MET A 195 -13.82 -3.02 9.73
C MET A 195 -13.70 -1.49 9.60
N LEU A 196 -14.71 -0.77 10.06
CA LEU A 196 -14.77 0.70 9.98
C LEU A 196 -13.66 1.33 10.79
N ILE A 197 -13.45 0.91 12.04
CA ILE A 197 -12.41 1.45 12.91
C ILE A 197 -11.02 1.15 12.35
N ASN A 198 -10.79 -0.07 11.83
CA ASN A 198 -9.50 -0.41 11.21
C ASN A 198 -9.27 0.41 9.92
N LEU A 199 -10.30 0.64 9.10
CA LEU A 199 -10.19 1.49 7.92
C LEU A 199 -9.89 2.95 8.28
N ALA A 200 -10.56 3.49 9.30
CA ALA A 200 -10.29 4.84 9.82
C ALA A 200 -8.85 4.97 10.31
N SER A 201 -8.37 3.96 11.04
CA SER A 201 -7.00 3.90 11.56
C SER A 201 -5.97 3.87 10.44
N PHE A 202 -6.23 3.12 9.37
CA PHE A 202 -5.38 3.08 8.18
C PHE A 202 -5.34 4.44 7.46
N LEU A 203 -6.50 5.09 7.26
CA LEU A 203 -6.60 6.42 6.64
C LEU A 203 -5.91 7.51 7.48
N HIS A 204 -6.10 7.48 8.79
CA HIS A 204 -5.39 8.35 9.72
C HIS A 204 -3.87 8.13 9.65
N PHE A 205 -3.42 6.87 9.62
CA PHE A 205 -1.99 6.60 9.55
C PHE A 205 -1.38 7.08 8.24
N ILE A 206 -2.01 6.83 7.09
CA ILE A 206 -1.46 7.24 5.79
C ILE A 206 -1.47 8.76 5.59
N LEU A 207 -2.56 9.46 5.93
CA LEU A 207 -2.71 10.90 5.66
C LEU A 207 -2.16 11.78 6.78
N ILE A 208 -2.20 11.31 8.03
CA ILE A 208 -1.78 12.08 9.21
C ILE A 208 -0.47 11.54 9.77
N ARG A 209 -0.32 10.26 10.13
CA ARG A 209 0.91 9.83 10.84
C ARG A 209 2.13 9.63 9.95
N SER A 210 1.93 9.27 8.69
CA SER A 210 3.04 8.98 7.78
C SER A 210 3.83 10.26 7.45
N PRO A 211 5.15 10.15 7.20
CA PRO A 211 5.97 11.32 6.89
C PRO A 211 5.49 12.11 5.68
N ASP A 212 4.98 11.40 4.67
CA ASP A 212 4.54 11.98 3.40
C ASP A 212 3.04 12.32 3.37
N GLY A 213 2.32 12.12 4.48
CA GLY A 213 0.89 12.40 4.60
C GLY A 213 0.48 13.77 4.04
N PRO A 214 1.16 14.89 4.39
CA PRO A 214 0.83 16.21 3.85
C PRO A 214 1.02 16.31 2.33
N TYR A 215 2.04 15.66 1.78
CA TYR A 215 2.27 15.62 0.34
C TYR A 215 1.17 14.80 -0.35
N ILE A 216 0.83 13.62 0.19
CA ILE A 216 -0.24 12.76 -0.33
C ILE A 216 -1.58 13.51 -0.32
N SER A 217 -1.94 14.17 0.79
CA SER A 217 -3.17 14.95 0.90
C SER A 217 -3.20 16.11 -0.11
N ARG A 218 -2.07 16.78 -0.35
CA ARG A 218 -1.98 17.86 -1.35
C ARG A 218 -2.11 17.35 -2.79
N VAL A 219 -1.50 16.20 -3.11
CA VAL A 219 -1.66 15.55 -4.41
C VAL A 219 -3.13 15.16 -4.62
N LEU A 220 -3.78 14.59 -3.60
CA LEU A 220 -5.20 14.23 -3.64
C LEU A 220 -6.08 15.47 -3.84
N GLU A 221 -5.85 16.54 -3.08
CA GLU A 221 -6.58 17.81 -3.20
C GLU A 221 -6.48 18.40 -4.61
N ASN A 222 -5.24 18.47 -5.12
CA ASN A 222 -4.98 19.03 -6.43
C ASN A 222 -5.57 18.17 -7.56
N ALA A 223 -5.53 16.84 -7.44
CA ALA A 223 -6.16 15.94 -8.40
C ALA A 223 -7.69 16.09 -8.38
N HIS A 224 -8.27 16.11 -7.17
CA HIS A 224 -9.72 16.26 -6.94
C HIS A 224 -10.28 17.53 -7.58
N LYS A 225 -9.59 18.67 -7.43
CA LYS A 225 -9.98 19.96 -8.03
C LYS A 225 -10.02 19.95 -9.56
N GLN A 226 -9.30 19.04 -10.21
CA GLN A 226 -9.23 18.98 -11.67
C GLN A 226 -10.31 18.08 -12.29
N ILE A 227 -11.07 17.34 -11.47
CA ILE A 227 -12.11 16.43 -11.97
C ILE A 227 -13.36 17.25 -12.38
N PRO A 228 -13.84 17.12 -13.63
CA PRO A 228 -15.01 17.87 -14.10
C PRO A 228 -16.31 17.16 -13.69
N TYR A 229 -16.61 17.14 -12.40
CA TYR A 229 -17.78 16.46 -11.83
C TYR A 229 -19.09 16.78 -12.55
N THR A 230 -19.31 18.04 -12.91
CA THR A 230 -20.53 18.45 -13.63
C THR A 230 -20.68 17.76 -14.99
N LEU A 231 -19.60 17.69 -15.77
CA LEU A 231 -19.64 17.07 -17.10
C LEU A 231 -19.72 15.54 -17.01
N MET A 232 -19.03 14.94 -16.04
CA MET A 232 -19.16 13.52 -15.74
C MET A 232 -20.60 13.18 -15.33
N ARG A 233 -21.20 13.96 -14.42
CA ARG A 233 -22.60 13.79 -14.00
C ARG A 233 -23.59 13.89 -15.15
N GLN A 234 -23.41 14.87 -16.04
CA GLN A 234 -24.25 15.01 -17.24
C GLN A 234 -24.14 13.78 -18.15
N THR A 235 -22.94 13.27 -18.34
CA THR A 235 -22.69 12.09 -19.18
C THR A 235 -23.28 10.82 -18.56
N LEU A 236 -23.15 10.66 -17.23
CA LEU A 236 -23.71 9.52 -16.48
C LEU A 236 -25.24 9.51 -16.43
N ARG A 237 -25.91 10.65 -16.67
CA ARG A 237 -27.39 10.73 -16.77
C ARG A 237 -27.94 10.24 -18.10
N VAL A 238 -27.09 9.90 -19.06
CA VAL A 238 -27.53 9.41 -20.38
C VAL A 238 -28.16 8.02 -20.23
N GLY A 239 -29.48 7.92 -20.45
CA GLY A 239 -30.22 6.68 -20.19
C GLY A 239 -29.80 5.46 -21.03
N ASN A 240 -29.20 5.64 -22.21
CA ASN A 240 -28.64 4.51 -22.96
C ASN A 240 -27.21 4.22 -22.50
N ALA A 241 -26.99 3.03 -21.93
CA ALA A 241 -25.69 2.64 -21.37
C ALA A 241 -24.55 2.63 -22.41
N ALA A 242 -24.80 2.24 -23.66
CA ALA A 242 -23.74 2.29 -24.69
C ALA A 242 -23.34 3.73 -25.00
N THR A 243 -24.32 4.62 -25.12
CA THR A 243 -24.07 6.06 -25.34
C THR A 243 -23.36 6.68 -24.14
N MET A 244 -23.76 6.33 -22.91
CA MET A 244 -23.12 6.76 -21.67
C MET A 244 -21.66 6.32 -21.61
N ILE A 245 -21.38 5.02 -21.81
CA ILE A 245 -20.02 4.47 -21.79
C ILE A 245 -19.15 5.14 -22.86
N ASN A 246 -19.65 5.26 -24.09
CA ASN A 246 -18.93 5.95 -25.17
C ASN A 246 -18.70 7.44 -24.85
N GLY A 247 -19.67 8.11 -24.24
CA GLY A 247 -19.54 9.48 -23.77
C GLY A 247 -18.44 9.61 -22.72
N MET A 248 -18.43 8.71 -21.73
CA MET A 248 -17.42 8.70 -20.66
C MET A 248 -16.02 8.35 -21.18
N VAL A 249 -15.90 7.36 -22.06
CA VAL A 249 -14.63 7.02 -22.72
C VAL A 249 -14.11 8.20 -23.53
N ARG A 250 -14.99 8.91 -24.27
CA ARG A 250 -14.58 10.12 -25.00
C ARG A 250 -14.16 11.23 -24.06
N LEU A 251 -14.91 11.46 -22.98
CA LEU A 251 -14.58 12.49 -21.99
C LEU A 251 -13.21 12.24 -21.34
N LEU A 252 -12.92 11.00 -20.96
CA LEU A 252 -11.70 10.64 -20.23
C LEU A 252 -10.50 10.42 -21.16
N LEU A 253 -10.70 9.79 -22.32
CA LEU A 253 -9.63 9.19 -23.14
C LEU A 253 -9.49 9.81 -24.53
N THR A 254 -10.32 10.79 -24.92
CA THR A 254 -10.10 11.53 -26.16
C THR A 254 -8.94 12.50 -25.97
N LYS A 255 -7.94 12.40 -26.84
CA LYS A 255 -6.84 13.36 -26.90
C LYS A 255 -7.36 14.68 -27.46
N LEU A 256 -7.29 15.73 -26.66
CA LEU A 256 -7.69 17.06 -27.08
C LEU A 256 -6.47 17.85 -27.56
N SER A 257 -6.64 18.63 -28.62
CA SER A 257 -5.62 19.55 -29.14
C SER A 257 -5.46 20.76 -28.21
N MET A 258 -4.26 21.35 -28.20
CA MET A 258 -3.88 22.52 -27.38
C MET A 258 -4.93 23.64 -27.36
N ASN A 259 -5.59 23.93 -28.49
CA ASN A 259 -6.51 25.07 -28.60
C ASN A 259 -7.90 24.85 -28.00
N SER A 260 -8.31 23.59 -27.77
CA SER A 260 -9.65 23.29 -27.22
C SER A 260 -9.67 23.32 -25.68
N ILE A 261 -8.49 23.27 -25.04
CA ILE A 261 -8.33 23.18 -23.58
C ILE A 261 -7.89 24.52 -22.96
N THR A 262 -7.38 25.47 -23.75
CA THR A 262 -7.00 26.82 -23.28
C THR A 262 -8.16 27.57 -22.64
N SER A 263 -9.41 27.26 -23.02
CA SER A 263 -10.62 27.80 -22.38
C SER A 263 -11.05 27.06 -21.10
N TRP A 264 -10.59 25.84 -20.85
CA TRP A 264 -11.04 25.01 -19.73
C TRP A 264 -10.23 25.29 -18.46
N ILE A 265 -8.89 25.45 -18.55
CA ILE A 265 -8.01 25.48 -17.35
C ILE A 265 -7.10 26.72 -17.27
N GLY A 266 -7.08 27.61 -18.26
CA GLY A 266 -6.37 28.91 -18.13
C GLY A 266 -4.85 28.81 -17.88
N LEU A 267 -4.20 27.71 -18.27
CA LEU A 267 -2.75 27.50 -18.15
C LEU A 267 -2.09 27.41 -19.53
N SER A 268 -1.03 28.19 -19.75
CA SER A 268 -0.17 28.11 -20.92
C SER A 268 1.05 27.20 -20.63
N ASN A 269 1.15 26.07 -21.32
CA ASN A 269 2.41 25.30 -21.44
C ASN A 269 2.58 24.86 -22.91
N PRO A 270 3.82 24.84 -23.45
CA PRO A 270 4.08 24.50 -24.85
C PRO A 270 4.45 23.01 -25.00
N SER A 271 3.51 22.18 -25.43
CA SER A 271 3.80 20.86 -25.99
C SER A 271 2.77 20.50 -27.07
N ASP A 272 3.23 20.20 -28.29
CA ASP A 272 2.42 19.85 -29.47
C ASP A 272 1.68 18.49 -29.36
N GLU A 273 1.77 17.80 -28.21
CA GLU A 273 1.14 16.50 -27.99
C GLU A 273 -0.25 16.63 -27.35
N GLY A 274 -1.26 16.00 -27.94
CA GLY A 274 -2.60 15.95 -27.34
C GLY A 274 -2.67 14.95 -26.19
N PHE A 275 -3.00 15.42 -24.98
CA PHE A 275 -3.29 14.57 -23.82
C PHE A 275 -4.78 14.25 -23.74
N ASN A 276 -5.11 13.08 -23.17
CA ASN A 276 -6.46 12.84 -22.65
C ASN A 276 -6.63 13.48 -21.26
N LEU A 277 -7.86 13.52 -20.71
CA LEU A 277 -8.13 14.19 -19.43
C LEU A 277 -7.31 13.59 -18.27
N LEU A 278 -7.20 12.27 -18.18
CA LEU A 278 -6.44 11.61 -17.10
C LEU A 278 -4.94 11.96 -17.18
N GLN A 279 -4.36 11.89 -18.38
CA GLN A 279 -2.98 12.29 -18.63
C GLN A 279 -2.78 13.77 -18.34
N GLN A 280 -3.74 14.63 -18.70
CA GLN A 280 -3.68 16.06 -18.44
C GLN A 280 -3.64 16.38 -16.95
N ILE A 281 -4.48 15.72 -16.14
CA ILE A 281 -4.47 15.88 -14.68
C ILE A 281 -3.10 15.50 -14.15
N ILE A 282 -2.62 14.29 -14.49
CA ILE A 282 -1.32 13.79 -14.00
C ILE A 282 -0.16 14.71 -14.45
N TYR A 283 -0.10 15.10 -15.72
CA TYR A 283 0.93 15.98 -16.27
C TYR A 283 0.93 17.35 -15.58
N THR A 284 -0.25 17.91 -15.30
CA THR A 284 -0.38 19.21 -14.63
C THR A 284 0.14 19.13 -13.19
N LEU A 285 -0.22 18.07 -12.46
CA LEU A 285 0.25 17.84 -11.09
C LEU A 285 1.78 17.70 -11.03
N ILE A 286 2.33 16.84 -11.88
CA ILE A 286 3.78 16.65 -12.01
C ILE A 286 4.47 17.98 -12.37
N GLY A 287 3.89 18.76 -13.29
CA GLY A 287 4.42 20.07 -13.66
C GLY A 287 4.44 21.08 -12.52
N TRP A 288 3.42 21.09 -11.65
CA TRP A 288 3.41 21.92 -10.45
C TRP A 288 4.49 21.50 -9.44
N ASP A 289 4.65 20.19 -9.22
CA ASP A 289 5.70 19.66 -8.34
C ASP A 289 7.09 19.98 -8.86
N ILE A 290 7.36 19.77 -10.15
CA ILE A 290 8.64 20.13 -10.78
C ILE A 290 8.94 21.61 -10.58
N LYS A 291 7.97 22.51 -10.78
CA LYS A 291 8.15 23.96 -10.55
C LYS A 291 8.44 24.28 -9.08
N ALA A 292 7.76 23.62 -8.14
CA ALA A 292 8.01 23.79 -6.71
C ALA A 292 9.43 23.34 -6.31
N LEU A 293 9.85 22.17 -6.82
CA LEU A 293 11.19 21.62 -6.62
C LEU A 293 12.28 22.48 -7.25
N GLN A 294 12.08 22.99 -8.47
CA GLN A 294 13.01 23.92 -9.12
C GLN A 294 13.18 25.22 -8.33
N LYS A 295 12.09 25.72 -7.73
CA LYS A 295 12.14 26.88 -6.83
C LYS A 295 12.94 26.57 -5.56
N GLN A 296 12.78 25.39 -4.96
CA GLN A 296 13.57 24.96 -3.81
C GLN A 296 15.06 24.81 -4.16
N ALA A 297 15.38 24.16 -5.28
CA ALA A 297 16.76 24.04 -5.77
C ALA A 297 17.41 25.42 -5.95
N SER A 298 16.68 26.37 -6.56
CA SER A 298 17.15 27.74 -6.77
C SER A 298 17.37 28.50 -5.45
N ALA A 299 16.59 28.19 -4.41
CA ALA A 299 16.76 28.79 -3.09
C ALA A 299 18.00 28.22 -2.38
N LEU A 300 18.25 26.90 -2.50
CA LEU A 300 19.45 26.25 -1.97
C LEU A 300 20.73 26.81 -2.62
N GLU A 301 20.73 27.02 -3.94
CA GLU A 301 21.87 27.61 -4.66
C GLU A 301 22.20 29.06 -4.24
N ARG A 302 21.22 29.79 -3.68
CA ARG A 302 21.38 31.18 -3.23
C ARG A 302 21.65 31.30 -1.74
N SER A 303 21.66 30.18 -1.02
CA SER A 303 21.83 30.18 0.42
C SER A 303 23.29 30.54 0.79
N LYS A 304 23.51 30.97 2.04
CA LYS A 304 24.84 31.27 2.55
C LYS A 304 25.77 30.05 2.56
N ASP A 305 25.20 28.88 2.83
CA ASP A 305 25.95 27.62 2.93
C ASP A 305 25.83 26.78 1.64
N ALA A 306 25.57 27.43 0.50
CA ALA A 306 25.53 26.74 -0.79
C ALA A 306 26.88 26.06 -1.07
N PRO A 307 26.87 24.81 -1.58
CA PRO A 307 28.09 24.17 -2.08
C PRO A 307 28.71 24.98 -3.23
N GLY A 308 30.01 24.81 -3.48
CA GLY A 308 30.66 25.37 -4.66
C GLY A 308 30.03 24.89 -5.97
N GLN A 309 30.18 25.67 -7.04
CA GLN A 309 29.60 25.36 -8.35
C GLN A 309 30.03 23.98 -8.88
N ASP A 310 31.30 23.61 -8.70
CA ASP A 310 31.82 22.29 -9.11
C ASP A 310 31.13 21.13 -8.37
N HIS A 311 30.77 21.34 -7.09
CA HIS A 311 30.02 20.35 -6.30
C HIS A 311 28.58 20.23 -6.85
N ILE A 312 27.92 21.37 -7.09
CA ILE A 312 26.57 21.45 -7.63
C ILE A 312 26.48 20.75 -8.99
N GLU A 313 27.42 21.03 -9.89
CA GLU A 313 27.47 20.43 -11.22
C GLU A 313 27.70 18.90 -11.13
N SER A 314 28.59 18.47 -10.23
CA SER A 314 28.82 17.04 -9.98
C SER A 314 27.57 16.31 -9.49
N ILE A 315 26.80 16.93 -8.60
CA ILE A 315 25.54 16.39 -8.08
C ILE A 315 24.46 16.34 -9.18
N LYS A 316 24.29 17.43 -9.96
CA LYS A 316 23.37 17.48 -11.11
C LYS A 316 23.69 16.38 -12.14
N ASN A 317 24.97 16.20 -12.44
CA ASN A 317 25.43 15.17 -13.37
C ASN A 317 25.20 13.75 -12.82
N HIS A 318 25.37 13.54 -11.51
CA HIS A 318 25.04 12.27 -10.87
C HIS A 318 23.54 11.98 -10.90
N ALA A 319 22.67 12.95 -10.60
CA ALA A 319 21.21 12.75 -10.64
C ALA A 319 20.69 12.27 -12.00
N ARG A 320 21.39 12.62 -13.10
CA ARG A 320 21.09 12.20 -14.47
C ARG A 320 21.88 10.98 -14.95
N SER A 321 22.73 10.40 -14.11
CA SER A 321 23.49 9.19 -14.45
C SER A 321 22.56 7.98 -14.59
N ASN A 322 23.05 6.91 -15.21
CA ASN A 322 22.31 5.66 -15.33
C ASN A 322 22.25 4.93 -13.98
N ARG A 323 21.40 3.90 -13.93
CA ARG A 323 21.19 3.07 -12.74
C ARG A 323 22.48 2.44 -12.22
N ASP A 324 23.32 1.91 -13.10
CA ASP A 324 24.55 1.22 -12.69
C ASP A 324 25.46 2.13 -11.87
N VAL A 325 25.58 3.40 -12.27
CA VAL A 325 26.33 4.41 -11.50
C VAL A 325 25.65 4.73 -10.17
N HIS A 326 24.31 4.81 -10.12
CA HIS A 326 23.60 5.02 -8.85
C HIS A 326 23.82 3.85 -7.88
N ASP A 327 23.70 2.62 -8.37
CA ASP A 327 23.86 1.40 -7.58
C ASP A 327 25.31 1.24 -7.09
N GLU A 328 26.30 1.54 -7.92
CA GLU A 328 27.72 1.54 -7.54
C GLU A 328 28.02 2.56 -6.44
N MET A 329 27.55 3.81 -6.60
CA MET A 329 27.75 4.86 -5.60
C MET A 329 27.04 4.51 -4.28
N ARG A 330 25.85 3.91 -4.35
CA ARG A 330 25.11 3.46 -3.17
C ARG A 330 25.88 2.38 -2.41
N LEU A 331 26.36 1.36 -3.14
CA LEU A 331 27.14 0.27 -2.55
C LEU A 331 28.42 0.81 -1.90
N ALA A 332 29.17 1.67 -2.59
CA ALA A 332 30.37 2.29 -2.05
C ALA A 332 30.09 3.15 -0.80
N SER A 333 29.02 3.94 -0.83
CA SER A 333 28.57 4.74 0.32
C SER A 333 28.26 3.88 1.54
N GLN A 334 27.59 2.74 1.35
CA GLN A 334 27.27 1.79 2.42
C GLN A 334 28.51 1.10 2.98
N LEU A 335 29.37 0.58 2.11
CA LEU A 335 30.59 -0.14 2.52
C LEU A 335 31.60 0.76 3.21
N GLU A 336 31.77 1.99 2.72
CA GLU A 336 32.74 2.95 3.28
C GLU A 336 32.19 3.78 4.43
N SER A 337 30.89 3.65 4.76
CA SER A 337 30.22 4.48 5.77
C SER A 337 30.42 5.98 5.51
N LYS A 338 30.28 6.36 4.23
CA LYS A 338 30.32 7.74 3.76
C LYS A 338 28.94 8.15 3.29
N SER A 339 28.60 9.42 3.44
CA SER A 339 27.37 9.93 2.81
C SER A 339 27.42 9.74 1.29
N ILE A 340 26.26 9.59 0.66
CA ILE A 340 26.14 9.40 -0.79
C ILE A 340 26.73 10.60 -1.54
N VAL A 341 26.55 11.82 -1.04
CA VAL A 341 27.14 13.03 -1.60
C VAL A 341 28.67 12.99 -1.53
N THR A 342 29.24 12.60 -0.40
CA THR A 342 30.70 12.46 -0.26
C THR A 342 31.23 11.43 -1.25
N THR A 343 30.57 10.27 -1.39
CA THR A 343 30.95 9.25 -2.36
C THR A 343 30.88 9.76 -3.80
N ILE A 344 29.82 10.48 -4.16
CA ILE A 344 29.66 11.09 -5.50
C ILE A 344 30.78 12.08 -5.80
N LEU A 345 31.13 12.93 -4.83
CA LEU A 345 32.17 13.95 -5.00
C LEU A 345 33.57 13.34 -5.00
N ASP A 346 33.84 12.33 -4.17
CA ASP A 346 35.09 11.56 -4.20
C ASP A 346 35.32 10.90 -5.57
N PHE A 347 34.24 10.44 -6.21
CA PHE A 347 34.30 9.83 -7.54
C PHE A 347 34.58 10.85 -8.66
N ARG A 348 34.05 12.08 -8.56
CA ARG A 348 34.10 13.06 -9.66
C ARG A 348 35.18 14.14 -9.49
N LEU A 349 35.53 14.49 -8.26
CA LEU A 349 36.38 15.64 -7.95
C LEU A 349 37.64 15.18 -7.21
N LYS A 350 38.74 15.91 -7.43
CA LYS A 350 39.99 15.74 -6.69
C LYS A 350 40.19 16.95 -5.78
N ASN A 351 40.55 16.70 -4.52
CA ASN A 351 40.91 17.73 -3.53
C ASN A 351 39.81 18.77 -3.29
N TYR A 352 38.58 18.34 -3.03
CA TYR A 352 37.48 19.22 -2.62
C TYR A 352 37.36 19.29 -1.10
N THR A 353 36.72 20.35 -0.58
CA THR A 353 36.36 20.46 0.83
C THR A 353 34.94 20.95 0.96
N LEU A 354 34.19 20.37 1.89
CA LEU A 354 32.84 20.75 2.23
C LEU A 354 32.78 20.93 3.75
N SER A 355 32.30 22.08 4.20
CA SER A 355 31.91 22.25 5.59
C SER A 355 30.62 21.47 5.87
N ASP A 356 30.36 21.11 7.14
CA ASP A 356 29.15 20.38 7.52
C ASP A 356 27.84 21.03 7.04
N PRO A 357 27.66 22.38 7.12
CA PRO A 357 26.46 23.03 6.58
C PRO A 357 26.33 22.88 5.07
N GLN A 358 27.45 23.02 4.33
CA GLN A 358 27.45 22.84 2.87
C GLN A 358 27.19 21.39 2.48
N HIS A 359 27.69 20.43 3.27
CA HIS A 359 27.42 19.01 3.07
C HIS A 359 25.93 18.68 3.26
N ALA A 360 25.31 19.20 4.32
CA ALA A 360 23.87 19.03 4.56
C ALA A 360 23.03 19.62 3.42
N GLN A 361 23.42 20.80 2.91
CA GLN A 361 22.75 21.39 1.75
C GLN A 361 22.99 20.61 0.46
N ALA A 362 24.18 20.04 0.27
CA ALA A 362 24.46 19.18 -0.87
C ALA A 362 23.59 17.91 -0.86
N LEU A 363 23.30 17.33 0.31
CA LEU A 363 22.35 16.22 0.47
C LEU A 363 20.93 16.63 0.09
N GLU A 364 20.44 17.76 0.60
CA GLU A 364 19.12 18.29 0.25
C GLU A 364 19.04 18.59 -1.27
N TYR A 365 20.09 19.18 -1.81
CA TYR A 365 20.20 19.51 -3.23
C TYR A 365 20.15 18.26 -4.12
N LEU A 366 20.88 17.19 -3.76
CA LEU A 366 20.79 15.89 -4.44
C LEU A 366 19.35 15.34 -4.40
N SER A 367 18.72 15.35 -3.22
CA SER A 367 17.35 14.85 -3.03
C SER A 367 16.33 15.60 -3.91
N VAL A 368 16.45 16.93 -4.02
CA VAL A 368 15.61 17.75 -4.89
C VAL A 368 15.81 17.40 -6.37
N HIS A 369 17.05 17.26 -6.84
CA HIS A 369 17.32 16.93 -8.26
C HIS A 369 16.91 15.50 -8.63
N LEU A 370 17.10 14.53 -7.73
CA LEU A 370 16.57 13.18 -7.90
C LEU A 370 15.04 13.21 -7.97
N SER A 371 14.39 14.02 -7.12
CA SER A 371 12.94 14.18 -7.14
C SER A 371 12.43 14.78 -8.46
N ILE A 372 13.08 15.83 -8.98
CA ILE A 372 12.74 16.42 -10.29
C ILE A 372 12.85 15.35 -11.38
N ARG A 373 14.00 14.66 -11.45
CA ARG A 373 14.26 13.63 -12.45
C ARG A 373 13.25 12.48 -12.36
N ASP A 374 12.89 12.03 -11.17
CA ASP A 374 11.87 11.00 -10.98
C ASP A 374 10.50 11.45 -11.53
N ARG A 375 10.10 12.71 -11.28
CA ARG A 375 8.83 13.27 -11.82
C ARG A 375 8.86 13.37 -13.34
N GLU A 376 9.99 13.79 -13.92
CA GLU A 376 10.18 13.81 -15.38
C GLU A 376 10.04 12.40 -15.99
N GLN A 377 10.66 11.39 -15.38
CA GLN A 377 10.54 9.99 -15.81
C GLN A 377 9.10 9.46 -15.69
N LEU A 378 8.40 9.77 -14.61
CA LEU A 378 6.99 9.39 -14.44
C LEU A 378 6.11 10.05 -15.52
N SER A 379 6.33 11.34 -15.80
CA SER A 379 5.62 12.06 -16.86
C SER A 379 5.89 11.44 -18.24
N GLU A 380 7.14 11.06 -18.51
CA GLU A 380 7.53 10.41 -19.75
C GLU A 380 6.78 9.08 -19.97
N ILE A 381 6.76 8.23 -18.95
CA ILE A 381 6.14 6.90 -19.02
C ILE A 381 4.61 7.00 -19.07
N ILE A 382 4.01 7.89 -18.27
CA ILE A 382 2.55 7.94 -18.12
C ILE A 382 1.88 8.77 -19.22
N CYS A 383 2.47 9.89 -19.58
CA CYS A 383 1.81 10.92 -20.41
C CYS A 383 2.39 10.97 -21.83
N LEU A 384 3.72 10.88 -21.99
CA LEU A 384 4.40 11.20 -23.25
C LEU A 384 4.77 9.96 -24.09
N GLN A 385 4.64 8.75 -23.54
CA GLN A 385 5.11 7.56 -24.24
C GLN A 385 4.37 7.28 -25.56
N GLN A 386 5.14 6.79 -26.54
CA GLN A 386 4.63 6.26 -27.80
C GLN A 386 5.02 4.78 -27.96
N PRO A 387 4.07 3.86 -28.21
CA PRO A 387 2.62 4.07 -28.21
C PRO A 387 2.08 4.36 -26.80
N ASP A 388 0.91 5.00 -26.74
CA ASP A 388 0.20 5.28 -25.50
C ASP A 388 -0.42 4.02 -24.89
N LEU A 389 0.37 3.32 -24.06
CA LEU A 389 -0.04 2.06 -23.46
C LEU A 389 -1.12 2.24 -22.39
N ILE A 390 -1.12 3.36 -21.66
CA ILE A 390 -2.06 3.62 -20.57
C ILE A 390 -3.46 3.85 -21.11
N THR A 391 -3.61 4.73 -22.11
CA THR A 391 -4.91 4.96 -22.73
C THR A 391 -5.47 3.66 -23.33
N GLN A 392 -4.62 2.84 -23.94
CA GLN A 392 -5.04 1.55 -24.50
C GLN A 392 -5.42 0.55 -23.40
N ALA A 393 -4.65 0.46 -22.31
CA ALA A 393 -4.97 -0.39 -21.16
C ALA A 393 -6.33 -0.03 -20.55
N ILE A 394 -6.63 1.26 -20.38
CA ILE A 394 -7.92 1.71 -19.84
C ILE A 394 -9.07 1.36 -20.81
N ARG A 395 -8.87 1.48 -22.13
CA ARG A 395 -9.88 1.05 -23.12
C ARG A 395 -10.14 -0.44 -23.07
N ASP A 396 -9.08 -1.24 -22.96
CA ASP A 396 -9.16 -2.70 -22.84
C ASP A 396 -9.95 -3.09 -21.57
N LEU A 397 -9.69 -2.41 -20.44
CA LEU A 397 -10.45 -2.59 -19.19
C LEU A 397 -11.91 -2.17 -19.32
N VAL A 398 -12.21 -0.98 -19.85
CA VAL A 398 -13.60 -0.52 -20.03
C VAL A 398 -14.37 -1.49 -20.93
N THR A 399 -13.71 -2.04 -21.96
CA THR A 399 -14.32 -3.05 -22.85
C THR A 399 -14.63 -4.34 -22.09
N ALA A 400 -13.69 -4.84 -21.28
CA ALA A 400 -13.89 -6.03 -20.47
C ALA A 400 -14.99 -5.85 -19.40
N TYR A 401 -15.10 -4.64 -18.84
CA TYR A 401 -16.12 -4.29 -17.85
C TYR A 401 -17.43 -3.79 -18.43
N ASP A 402 -17.58 -3.66 -19.76
CA ASP A 402 -18.80 -3.13 -20.40
C ASP A 402 -20.08 -3.85 -19.91
N PRO A 403 -20.15 -5.19 -19.79
CA PRO A 403 -21.33 -5.88 -19.25
C PRO A 403 -21.65 -5.48 -17.80
N ILE A 404 -20.63 -5.34 -16.96
CA ILE A 404 -20.78 -4.95 -15.55
C ILE A 404 -21.22 -3.48 -15.45
N ILE A 405 -20.57 -2.58 -16.19
CA ILE A 405 -20.90 -1.14 -16.20
C ILE A 405 -22.34 -0.93 -16.65
N ARG A 406 -22.80 -1.66 -17.68
CA ARG A 406 -24.20 -1.64 -18.11
C ARG A 406 -25.14 -2.11 -17.01
N GLY A 407 -24.79 -3.22 -16.37
CA GLY A 407 -25.62 -3.78 -15.31
C GLY A 407 -25.76 -2.85 -14.11
N VAL A 408 -24.67 -2.20 -13.70
CA VAL A 408 -24.67 -1.20 -12.63
C VAL A 408 -25.44 0.06 -13.06
N HIS A 409 -25.21 0.59 -14.26
CA HIS A 409 -25.96 1.75 -14.78
C HIS A 409 -27.49 1.52 -14.83
N GLN A 410 -27.91 0.29 -15.10
CA GLN A 410 -29.33 -0.09 -15.06
C GLN A 410 -29.88 -0.21 -13.63
N ALA A 411 -29.00 -0.40 -12.65
CA ALA A 411 -29.37 -0.68 -11.26
C ALA A 411 -29.38 0.57 -10.38
N VAL A 412 -28.47 1.52 -10.63
CA VAL A 412 -28.19 2.67 -9.74
C VAL A 412 -28.18 3.98 -10.51
N ASP A 413 -28.47 5.09 -9.82
CA ASP A 413 -28.18 6.42 -10.34
C ASP A 413 -26.67 6.70 -10.17
N LEU A 414 -25.91 6.48 -11.24
CA LEU A 414 -24.47 6.74 -11.27
C LEU A 414 -24.14 8.24 -11.08
N SER A 415 -25.04 9.15 -11.45
CA SER A 415 -24.85 10.60 -11.27
C SER A 415 -24.96 10.99 -9.80
N ALA A 416 -25.95 10.44 -9.09
CA ALA A 416 -26.09 10.60 -7.65
C ALA A 416 -24.92 9.94 -6.91
N SER A 417 -24.54 8.72 -7.29
CA SER A 417 -23.41 7.99 -6.69
C SER A 417 -22.09 8.76 -6.83
N LEU A 418 -21.86 9.39 -7.99
CA LEU A 418 -20.69 10.26 -8.18
C LEU A 418 -20.74 11.52 -7.30
N THR A 419 -21.94 12.03 -7.00
CA THR A 419 -22.11 13.17 -6.09
C THR A 419 -21.79 12.76 -4.65
N ASP A 420 -22.26 11.59 -4.20
CA ASP A 420 -21.92 11.08 -2.86
C ASP A 420 -20.40 10.92 -2.70
N PHE A 421 -19.73 10.40 -3.74
CA PHE A 421 -18.27 10.26 -3.75
C PHE A 421 -17.55 11.63 -3.72
N GLU A 422 -18.04 12.62 -4.47
CA GLU A 422 -17.52 13.99 -4.44
C GLU A 422 -17.62 14.59 -3.03
N VAL A 423 -18.76 14.42 -2.34
CA VAL A 423 -18.97 14.92 -0.98
C VAL A 423 -18.05 14.21 0.01
N PHE A 424 -17.94 12.88 -0.05
CA PHE A 424 -17.01 12.12 0.78
C PHE A 424 -15.56 12.60 0.61
N LEU A 425 -15.09 12.81 -0.62
CA LEU A 425 -13.73 13.31 -0.87
C LEU A 425 -13.51 14.72 -0.34
N ASN A 426 -14.51 15.60 -0.44
CA ASN A 426 -14.44 16.94 0.14
C ASN A 426 -14.26 16.90 1.66
N ASP A 427 -15.04 16.07 2.35
CA ASP A 427 -14.95 15.92 3.81
C ASP A 427 -13.65 15.24 4.24
N LEU A 428 -13.20 14.22 3.51
CA LEU A 428 -11.90 13.57 3.73
C LEU A 428 -10.75 14.58 3.62
N LEU A 429 -10.75 15.42 2.58
CA LEU A 429 -9.72 16.44 2.38
C LEU A 429 -9.77 17.51 3.48
N LYS A 430 -10.97 17.90 3.92
CA LYS A 430 -11.16 18.87 5.01
C LYS A 430 -10.52 18.41 6.32
N ILE A 431 -10.62 17.13 6.66
CA ILE A 431 -9.99 16.59 7.88
C ILE A 431 -8.50 16.27 7.70
N SER A 432 -8.05 16.03 6.46
CA SER A 432 -6.68 15.56 6.17
C SER A 432 -5.67 16.68 5.91
N LEU A 433 -6.13 17.90 5.62
CA LEU A 433 -5.29 19.06 5.35
C LEU A 433 -5.18 19.97 6.59
N PRO A 434 -3.98 20.48 6.92
CA PRO A 434 -3.82 21.47 8.00
C PRO A 434 -4.54 22.77 7.62
N GLY A 435 -5.51 23.20 8.44
CA GLY A 435 -6.17 24.51 8.32
C GLY A 435 -7.60 24.55 7.76
N GLY A 436 -8.41 23.49 7.92
CA GLY A 436 -9.81 23.52 7.50
C GLY A 436 -10.66 24.55 8.28
N ASP A 437 -11.02 25.66 7.63
CA ASP A 437 -12.05 26.69 7.90
C ASP A 437 -12.41 27.12 9.35
N GLY A 438 -11.61 26.74 10.36
CA GLY A 438 -11.81 27.08 11.77
C GLY A 438 -10.54 27.44 12.54
N SER A 439 -9.34 27.16 12.01
CA SER A 439 -8.07 27.42 12.72
C SER A 439 -7.30 28.56 12.09
N SER A 440 -7.70 29.78 12.46
CA SER A 440 -6.82 30.94 12.37
C SER A 440 -5.63 30.74 13.31
N GLY A 441 -4.46 30.48 12.72
CA GLY A 441 -3.14 30.84 13.24
C GLY A 441 -2.80 30.41 14.68
N SER A 442 -2.28 29.20 14.85
CA SER A 442 -1.12 28.95 15.72
C SER A 442 -0.59 27.54 15.45
N ASP A 443 0.73 27.41 15.26
CA ASP A 443 1.45 26.13 15.29
C ASP A 443 1.40 25.54 16.72
N SER A 444 0.23 25.08 17.13
CA SER A 444 0.03 24.35 18.39
C SER A 444 -0.04 22.86 18.06
N GLU A 445 0.82 22.06 18.66
CA GLU A 445 0.99 20.59 18.45
C GLU A 445 -0.26 19.73 18.79
N GLY A 446 -1.46 20.30 18.91
CA GLY A 446 -2.67 19.62 19.41
C GLY A 446 -3.91 19.65 18.51
N ASP A 447 -3.86 20.20 17.29
CA ASP A 447 -5.06 20.38 16.43
C ASP A 447 -5.12 19.42 15.22
N TRP A 448 -4.37 18.31 15.27
CA TRP A 448 -4.36 17.32 14.19
C TRP A 448 -5.55 16.37 14.32
N ALA A 449 -6.15 16.04 13.17
CA ALA A 449 -7.25 15.06 13.12
C ALA A 449 -6.80 13.72 13.73
N THR A 450 -7.63 13.18 14.63
CA THR A 450 -7.41 11.90 15.30
C THR A 450 -8.13 10.76 14.59
N VAL A 451 -7.95 9.52 15.06
CA VAL A 451 -8.67 8.35 14.53
C VAL A 451 -10.19 8.55 14.62
N ASP A 452 -10.69 9.19 15.68
CA ASP A 452 -12.11 9.48 15.89
C ASP A 452 -12.71 10.34 14.78
N ASN A 453 -11.95 11.31 14.25
CA ASN A 453 -12.41 12.13 13.13
C ASN A 453 -12.62 11.29 11.86
N PHE A 454 -11.75 10.32 11.60
CA PHE A 454 -11.89 9.39 10.48
C PHE A 454 -13.02 8.38 10.70
N VAL A 455 -13.22 7.90 11.93
CA VAL A 455 -14.37 7.05 12.30
C VAL A 455 -15.67 7.80 12.03
N HIS A 456 -15.77 9.07 12.47
CA HIS A 456 -16.94 9.90 12.23
C HIS A 456 -17.20 10.15 10.74
N LEU A 457 -16.14 10.41 9.96
CA LEU A 457 -16.22 10.54 8.50
C LEU A 457 -16.82 9.28 7.86
N LEU A 458 -16.28 8.11 8.19
CA LEU A 458 -16.75 6.84 7.62
C LEU A 458 -18.20 6.54 8.04
N ARG A 459 -18.57 6.76 9.31
CA ARG A 459 -19.95 6.59 9.80
C ARG A 459 -20.94 7.53 9.11
N THR A 460 -20.51 8.74 8.76
CA THR A 460 -21.36 9.72 8.05
C THR A 460 -21.64 9.27 6.61
N HIS A 461 -20.65 8.69 5.94
CA HIS A 461 -20.73 8.37 4.51
C HIS A 461 -21.07 6.90 4.20
N GLN A 462 -21.04 5.99 5.18
CA GLN A 462 -21.33 4.56 4.98
C GLN A 462 -22.71 4.29 4.37
N HIS A 463 -23.73 5.10 4.69
CA HIS A 463 -25.08 4.92 4.15
C HIS A 463 -25.08 5.04 2.62
N SER A 464 -24.27 5.93 2.04
CA SER A 464 -24.14 6.08 0.59
C SER A 464 -23.63 4.79 -0.07
N LEU A 465 -22.68 4.10 0.58
CA LEU A 465 -22.17 2.80 0.13
C LEU A 465 -23.25 1.71 0.24
N HIS A 466 -23.91 1.60 1.39
CA HIS A 466 -24.98 0.60 1.61
C HIS A 466 -26.15 0.78 0.65
N ARG A 467 -26.55 2.04 0.39
CA ARG A 467 -27.55 2.38 -0.62
C ARG A 467 -27.13 1.97 -2.02
N PHE A 468 -25.88 2.21 -2.41
CA PHE A 468 -25.35 1.78 -3.70
C PHE A 468 -25.38 0.25 -3.84
N LEU A 469 -24.88 -0.48 -2.84
CA LEU A 469 -24.87 -1.95 -2.82
C LEU A 469 -26.29 -2.53 -2.87
N HIS A 470 -27.22 -1.97 -2.09
CA HIS A 470 -28.63 -2.34 -2.11
C HIS A 470 -29.26 -2.17 -3.50
N GLN A 471 -29.05 -1.02 -4.13
CA GLN A 471 -29.60 -0.76 -5.46
C GLN A 471 -29.05 -1.73 -6.52
N VAL A 472 -27.75 -2.05 -6.48
CA VAL A 472 -27.16 -3.09 -7.35
C VAL A 472 -27.81 -4.45 -7.07
N ALA A 473 -27.84 -4.87 -5.81
CA ALA A 473 -28.36 -6.16 -5.36
C ALA A 473 -29.83 -6.38 -5.74
N LYS A 474 -30.65 -5.34 -5.52
CA LYS A 474 -32.10 -5.35 -5.77
C LYS A 474 -32.45 -5.29 -7.26
N ASN A 475 -31.78 -4.41 -8.01
CA ASN A 475 -32.20 -4.08 -9.38
C ASN A 475 -31.46 -4.89 -10.45
N ASN A 476 -30.26 -5.43 -10.18
CA ASN A 476 -29.52 -6.25 -11.13
C ASN A 476 -29.03 -7.57 -10.53
N LYS A 477 -29.88 -8.59 -10.62
CA LYS A 477 -29.59 -9.95 -10.11
C LYS A 477 -28.42 -10.62 -10.80
N GLN A 478 -28.16 -10.32 -12.08
CA GLN A 478 -27.08 -10.96 -12.83
C GLN A 478 -25.70 -10.51 -12.33
N VAL A 479 -25.47 -9.20 -12.23
CA VAL A 479 -24.21 -8.66 -11.67
C VAL A 479 -24.04 -9.15 -10.23
N THR A 480 -25.11 -9.07 -9.44
CA THR A 480 -25.12 -9.54 -8.05
C THR A 480 -24.73 -11.01 -7.92
N GLN A 481 -25.28 -11.88 -8.77
CA GLN A 481 -24.94 -13.31 -8.76
C GLN A 481 -23.49 -13.56 -9.18
N GLN A 482 -22.96 -12.84 -10.17
CA GLN A 482 -21.57 -12.99 -10.60
C GLN A 482 -20.57 -12.65 -9.48
N TYR A 483 -20.82 -11.55 -8.75
CA TYR A 483 -19.99 -11.18 -7.61
C TYR A 483 -20.20 -12.13 -6.42
N ARG A 484 -21.42 -12.62 -6.19
CA ARG A 484 -21.71 -13.64 -5.17
C ARG A 484 -20.89 -14.91 -5.42
N GLU A 485 -20.89 -15.42 -6.65
CA GLU A 485 -20.10 -16.60 -7.05
C GLU A 485 -18.60 -16.37 -6.92
N TYR A 486 -18.12 -15.19 -7.34
CA TYR A 486 -16.73 -14.81 -7.18
C TYR A 486 -16.30 -14.80 -5.70
N VAL A 487 -17.07 -14.15 -4.81
CA VAL A 487 -16.75 -14.11 -3.38
C VAL A 487 -16.79 -15.51 -2.77
N LYS A 488 -17.78 -16.35 -3.11
CA LYS A 488 -17.85 -17.75 -2.66
C LYS A 488 -16.63 -18.55 -3.09
N LYS A 489 -16.14 -18.36 -4.33
CA LYS A 489 -14.90 -18.99 -4.80
C LYS A 489 -13.68 -18.44 -4.08
N ALA A 490 -13.58 -17.12 -3.91
CA ALA A 490 -12.47 -16.44 -3.27
C ALA A 490 -12.26 -16.91 -1.83
N VAL A 491 -13.33 -17.05 -1.04
CA VAL A 491 -13.21 -17.48 0.37
C VAL A 491 -12.72 -18.93 0.52
N THR A 492 -12.92 -19.79 -0.49
CA THR A 492 -12.42 -21.17 -0.45
C THR A 492 -10.89 -21.24 -0.36
N HIS A 493 -10.19 -20.21 -0.81
CA HIS A 493 -8.74 -20.13 -0.72
C HIS A 493 -8.22 -19.94 0.71
N PHE A 494 -9.11 -19.69 1.68
CA PHE A 494 -8.79 -19.62 3.09
C PHE A 494 -9.21 -20.88 3.86
N GLN A 495 -9.83 -21.87 3.21
CA GLN A 495 -10.30 -23.08 3.89
C GLN A 495 -9.15 -24.06 4.18
N LEU A 496 -9.20 -24.68 5.35
CA LEU A 496 -8.42 -25.87 5.67
C LEU A 496 -9.17 -27.15 5.27
N PRO A 497 -8.44 -28.25 4.97
CA PRO A 497 -9.03 -29.55 4.72
C PRO A 497 -9.93 -30.01 5.89
N PRO A 498 -11.04 -30.71 5.62
CA PRO A 498 -11.99 -31.17 6.65
C PRO A 498 -11.39 -32.08 7.73
N THR A 499 -10.22 -32.66 7.47
CA THR A 499 -9.49 -33.52 8.41
C THR A 499 -8.80 -32.75 9.54
N THR A 500 -8.74 -31.42 9.46
CA THR A 500 -8.23 -30.57 10.53
C THR A 500 -9.26 -30.47 11.66
N ALA A 501 -8.88 -30.87 12.87
CA ALA A 501 -9.78 -30.85 14.03
C ALA A 501 -10.18 -29.40 14.37
N ALA A 502 -11.47 -29.18 14.63
CA ALA A 502 -11.95 -27.88 15.10
C ALA A 502 -11.41 -27.60 16.51
N SER A 503 -10.78 -26.44 16.70
CA SER A 503 -10.32 -26.02 18.04
C SER A 503 -11.50 -25.49 18.87
N LYS A 504 -11.43 -25.66 20.19
CA LYS A 504 -12.36 -25.03 21.13
C LYS A 504 -11.91 -23.59 21.39
N LYS A 505 -12.86 -22.65 21.35
CA LYS A 505 -12.62 -21.23 21.67
C LYS A 505 -12.08 -21.10 23.11
N GLY A 506 -10.96 -20.40 23.30
CA GLY A 506 -10.44 -20.04 24.63
C GLY A 506 -9.16 -20.72 25.11
N SER A 507 -8.36 -21.37 24.26
CA SER A 507 -6.97 -21.66 24.64
C SER A 507 -6.16 -20.36 24.61
N GLU A 508 -5.61 -19.94 25.75
CA GLU A 508 -4.63 -18.84 25.81
C GLU A 508 -3.57 -19.03 24.69
N GLY A 509 -3.44 -18.05 23.79
CA GLY A 509 -2.50 -18.12 22.64
C GLY A 509 -3.12 -18.45 21.26
N ASP A 510 -4.45 -18.46 21.12
CA ASP A 510 -5.15 -18.78 19.86
C ASP A 510 -4.79 -17.85 18.66
N PHE A 511 -4.29 -16.62 18.92
CA PHE A 511 -3.82 -15.71 17.86
C PHE A 511 -2.44 -16.09 17.28
N LEU A 512 -1.66 -16.93 18.00
CA LEU A 512 -0.37 -17.48 17.58
C LEU A 512 -0.47 -18.99 17.27
N ALA A 513 -1.64 -19.42 16.78
CA ALA A 513 -1.91 -20.82 16.47
C ALA A 513 -1.19 -21.27 15.18
N GLY A 514 0.09 -21.67 15.29
CA GLY A 514 0.84 -22.30 14.19
C GLY A 514 0.86 -21.51 12.88
N ALA A 515 1.22 -22.19 11.78
CA ALA A 515 1.15 -21.63 10.42
C ALA A 515 0.19 -22.43 9.51
N GLY A 516 -0.75 -23.17 10.09
CA GLY A 516 -1.72 -23.98 9.34
C GLY A 516 -1.06 -24.92 8.33
N LEU A 517 -1.44 -24.86 7.06
CA LEU A 517 -0.96 -25.77 6.00
C LEU A 517 0.57 -25.73 5.79
N ILE A 518 1.23 -24.60 6.09
CA ILE A 518 2.68 -24.46 5.88
C ILE A 518 3.51 -24.83 7.12
N THR A 519 2.87 -25.29 8.20
CA THR A 519 3.55 -25.69 9.46
C THR A 519 4.61 -26.77 9.22
N GLU A 520 4.24 -27.90 8.62
CA GLU A 520 5.19 -29.00 8.34
C GLU A 520 6.31 -28.57 7.36
N PRO A 521 6.02 -27.87 6.24
CA PRO A 521 7.07 -27.33 5.39
C PRO A 521 8.07 -26.40 6.11
N LEU A 522 7.59 -25.50 6.97
CA LEU A 522 8.45 -24.60 7.75
C LEU A 522 9.31 -25.36 8.77
N GLN A 523 8.72 -26.34 9.45
CA GLN A 523 9.43 -27.22 10.37
C GLN A 523 10.57 -27.95 9.65
N LYS A 524 10.33 -28.44 8.43
CA LYS A 524 11.36 -29.14 7.64
C LYS A 524 12.54 -28.25 7.26
N ILE A 525 12.30 -27.03 6.77
CA ILE A 525 13.42 -26.12 6.41
C ILE A 525 14.20 -25.67 7.65
N PHE A 526 13.56 -25.61 8.82
CA PHE A 526 14.23 -25.32 10.10
C PHE A 526 15.09 -26.49 10.57
N GLU A 527 14.63 -27.74 10.43
CA GLU A 527 15.40 -28.94 10.81
C GLU A 527 16.72 -29.10 10.03
N GLU A 528 16.77 -28.57 8.80
CA GLU A 528 17.94 -28.62 7.94
C GLU A 528 19.05 -27.63 8.35
N LEU A 529 18.80 -26.77 9.35
CA LEU A 529 19.79 -25.82 9.87
C LEU A 529 20.79 -26.48 10.82
N SER A 530 22.00 -25.90 10.88
CA SER A 530 23.01 -26.30 11.86
C SER A 530 22.53 -26.06 13.29
N ALA A 531 23.13 -26.72 14.29
CA ALA A 531 22.71 -26.54 15.68
C ALA A 531 22.87 -25.09 16.17
N ASP A 532 23.96 -24.43 15.78
CA ASP A 532 24.25 -23.02 16.11
C ASP A 532 23.26 -22.07 15.41
N ASP A 533 22.92 -22.33 14.15
CA ASP A 533 21.91 -21.54 13.44
C ASP A 533 20.51 -21.73 14.02
N ARG A 534 20.16 -22.96 14.45
CA ARG A 534 18.87 -23.23 15.10
C ARG A 534 18.73 -22.47 16.40
N GLU A 535 19.77 -22.42 17.24
CA GLU A 535 19.75 -21.66 18.50
C GLU A 535 19.49 -20.16 18.25
N ARG A 536 20.18 -19.57 17.27
CA ARG A 536 20.00 -18.16 16.90
C ARG A 536 18.63 -17.87 16.31
N VAL A 537 18.10 -18.79 15.49
CA VAL A 537 16.75 -18.64 14.94
C VAL A 537 15.74 -18.71 16.08
N LEU A 538 15.85 -19.67 17.00
CA LEU A 538 14.94 -19.80 18.15
C LEU A 538 14.90 -18.53 19.01
N GLU A 539 16.06 -17.95 19.33
CA GLU A 539 16.14 -16.68 20.06
C GLU A 539 15.37 -15.56 19.34
N ALA A 540 15.59 -15.40 18.02
CA ALA A 540 14.88 -14.40 17.22
C ALA A 540 13.36 -14.67 17.11
N LEU A 541 12.95 -15.94 17.11
CA LEU A 541 11.54 -16.33 17.11
C LEU A 541 10.86 -16.00 18.44
N ASP A 542 11.52 -16.24 19.57
CA ASP A 542 10.99 -15.94 20.89
C ASP A 542 10.86 -14.43 21.12
N ASP A 543 11.84 -13.63 20.67
CA ASP A 543 11.74 -12.16 20.65
C ASP A 543 10.57 -11.68 19.78
N ARG A 544 10.37 -12.32 18.63
CA ARG A 544 9.25 -12.01 17.74
C ARG A 544 7.90 -12.35 18.36
N ILE A 545 7.79 -13.44 19.11
CA ILE A 545 6.58 -13.80 19.86
C ILE A 545 6.25 -12.70 20.89
N GLY A 546 7.25 -12.22 21.62
CA GLY A 546 7.10 -11.10 22.56
C GLY A 546 6.58 -9.84 21.88
N TYR A 547 7.18 -9.47 20.75
CA TYR A 547 6.76 -8.32 19.93
C TYR A 547 5.32 -8.44 19.42
N LEU A 548 4.94 -9.60 18.85
CA LEU A 548 3.58 -9.83 18.35
C LEU A 548 2.55 -9.77 19.47
N SER A 549 2.89 -10.29 20.66
CA SER A 549 2.01 -10.21 21.84
C SER A 549 1.81 -8.77 22.30
N ALA A 550 2.88 -7.96 22.32
CA ALA A 550 2.80 -6.55 22.65
C ALA A 550 1.93 -5.77 21.65
N LEU A 551 2.11 -6.00 20.35
CA LEU A 551 1.27 -5.39 19.30
C LEU A 551 -0.20 -5.80 19.42
N PHE A 552 -0.48 -7.06 19.76
CA PHE A 552 -1.84 -7.54 19.97
C PHE A 552 -2.53 -6.81 21.14
N CYS A 553 -1.85 -6.69 22.27
CA CYS A 553 -2.36 -5.93 23.42
C CYS A 553 -2.61 -4.46 23.07
N LEU A 554 -1.64 -3.78 22.46
CA LEU A 554 -1.78 -2.38 22.05
C LEU A 554 -2.92 -2.15 21.05
N SER A 555 -3.08 -3.08 20.10
CA SER A 555 -4.20 -3.05 19.16
C SER A 555 -5.54 -3.12 19.88
N ARG A 556 -5.66 -3.98 20.89
CA ARG A 556 -6.90 -4.12 21.66
C ARG A 556 -7.17 -2.89 22.53
N ASP A 557 -6.15 -2.34 23.17
CA ASP A 557 -6.27 -1.15 24.00
C ASP A 557 -6.66 0.09 23.16
N SER A 558 -6.09 0.19 21.95
CA SER A 558 -6.45 1.24 20.99
C SER A 558 -7.88 1.07 20.47
N LEU A 559 -8.34 -0.16 20.24
CA LEU A 559 -9.73 -0.43 19.87
C LEU A 559 -10.69 0.01 20.98
N ASN A 560 -10.36 -0.27 22.25
CA ASN A 560 -11.14 0.18 23.40
C ASN A 560 -11.24 1.71 23.45
N THR A 561 -10.10 2.38 23.33
CA THR A 561 -10.04 3.86 23.37
C THR A 561 -10.93 4.50 22.29
N VAL A 562 -10.90 3.96 21.06
CA VAL A 562 -11.71 4.47 19.95
C VAL A 562 -13.20 4.17 20.14
N LEU A 563 -13.54 2.98 20.68
CA LEU A 563 -14.95 2.60 20.92
C LEU A 563 -15.60 3.38 22.05
N GLU A 564 -14.87 3.64 23.15
CA GLU A 564 -15.36 4.45 24.28
C GLU A 564 -15.63 5.91 23.86
N GLY A 565 -15.05 6.36 22.74
CA GLY A 565 -15.34 7.67 22.16
C GLY A 565 -14.90 8.83 23.04
N GLU A 566 -13.90 8.63 23.91
CA GLU A 566 -13.38 9.65 24.84
C GLU A 566 -12.78 10.87 24.11
N GLY A 567 -12.60 10.77 22.79
CA GLY A 567 -12.12 11.84 21.93
C GLY A 567 -10.62 12.07 22.11
N GLY A 568 -9.84 11.80 21.07
CA GLY A 568 -8.40 12.03 21.10
C GLY A 568 -7.55 10.79 20.86
N ALA A 569 -8.10 9.72 20.28
CA ALA A 569 -7.35 8.51 20.00
C ALA A 569 -6.21 8.79 18.98
N ALA A 570 -5.00 8.97 19.51
CA ALA A 570 -3.80 9.27 18.72
C ALA A 570 -3.27 8.05 17.94
N ALA A 571 -3.67 6.84 18.35
CA ALA A 571 -3.34 5.58 17.70
C ALA A 571 -4.61 4.76 17.45
N GLY A 572 -4.65 4.07 16.31
CA GLY A 572 -5.76 3.20 15.96
C GLY A 572 -5.40 1.73 16.18
N PRO A 573 -6.40 0.83 16.27
CA PRO A 573 -6.15 -0.60 16.34
C PRO A 573 -5.54 -1.17 15.06
N GLY A 574 -4.99 -2.38 15.21
CA GLY A 574 -4.46 -3.20 14.14
C GLY A 574 -2.96 -3.42 14.25
N MET A 575 -2.54 -4.68 14.38
CA MET A 575 -1.13 -5.05 14.37
C MET A 575 -0.41 -4.66 13.07
N TYR A 576 -1.15 -4.45 11.97
CA TYR A 576 -0.58 -4.00 10.69
C TYR A 576 0.11 -2.64 10.79
N LEU A 577 -0.36 -1.75 11.68
CA LEU A 577 0.26 -0.44 11.88
C LEU A 577 1.68 -0.56 12.45
N GLY A 578 1.87 -1.42 13.45
CA GLY A 578 3.19 -1.71 14.00
C GLY A 578 4.12 -2.36 12.98
N LYS A 579 3.61 -3.30 12.16
CA LYS A 579 4.38 -3.90 11.06
C LYS A 579 4.74 -2.89 9.97
N TRP A 580 3.84 -1.97 9.66
CA TRP A 580 4.11 -0.91 8.69
C TRP A 580 5.17 0.05 9.24
N GLN A 581 5.04 0.47 10.49
CA GLN A 581 6.06 1.28 11.16
C GLN A 581 7.43 0.59 11.16
N GLN A 582 7.50 -0.71 11.45
CA GLN A 582 8.73 -1.50 11.33
C GLN A 582 9.37 -1.41 9.92
N HIS A 583 8.58 -1.44 8.85
CA HIS A 583 9.10 -1.29 7.49
C HIS A 583 9.63 0.12 7.21
N LEU A 584 8.96 1.15 7.72
CA LEU A 584 9.43 2.53 7.62
C LEU A 584 10.75 2.67 8.39
N ASP A 585 10.79 2.18 9.62
CA ASP A 585 11.94 2.28 10.52
C ASP A 585 13.16 1.51 10.04
N SER A 586 12.96 0.36 9.39
CA SER A 586 14.05 -0.44 8.81
C SER A 586 14.56 0.11 7.47
N THR A 587 13.93 1.14 6.90
CA THR A 587 14.39 1.75 5.65
C THR A 587 15.79 2.33 5.81
N VAL A 588 16.73 1.84 5.01
CA VAL A 588 18.14 2.25 5.05
C VAL A 588 18.33 3.60 4.36
N LEU A 589 19.06 4.52 5.01
CA LEU A 589 19.30 5.89 4.57
C LEU A 589 20.80 6.22 4.60
N THR A 590 21.23 7.07 3.67
CA THR A 590 22.63 7.55 3.64
C THR A 590 23.04 8.27 4.93
N PRO A 591 24.31 8.19 5.38
CA PRO A 591 24.81 8.95 6.53
C PRO A 591 24.49 10.47 6.46
N ALA A 592 24.13 11.07 7.60
CA ALA A 592 23.80 12.51 7.67
C ALA A 592 25.05 13.41 7.64
N THR A 593 26.19 12.89 8.08
CA THR A 593 27.49 13.56 8.07
C THR A 593 28.35 12.99 6.94
N PRO A 594 29.43 13.68 6.51
CA PRO A 594 30.30 13.21 5.43
C PRO A 594 30.81 11.77 5.64
N ARG A 595 31.14 11.43 6.89
CA ARG A 595 31.44 10.07 7.35
C ARG A 595 30.62 9.77 8.59
N GLY A 596 30.03 8.58 8.65
CA GLY A 596 29.17 8.17 9.75
C GLY A 596 28.45 6.86 9.45
N PRO A 597 27.79 6.26 10.45
CA PRO A 597 27.04 5.04 10.24
C PRO A 597 25.89 5.27 9.26
N VAL A 598 25.57 4.24 8.50
CA VAL A 598 24.33 4.16 7.72
C VAL A 598 23.14 4.35 8.67
N ARG A 599 22.21 5.22 8.28
CA ARG A 599 21.03 5.54 9.08
C ARG A 599 19.88 4.60 8.73
N LYS A 600 18.91 4.53 9.63
CA LYS A 600 17.63 3.86 9.44
C LYS A 600 16.50 4.89 9.50
N GLY A 601 15.31 4.53 9.03
CA GLY A 601 14.13 5.41 9.04
C GLY A 601 13.81 5.97 10.42
N LYS A 602 13.98 5.14 11.47
CA LYS A 602 13.80 5.51 12.88
C LYS A 602 14.76 6.58 13.40
N ASP A 603 15.94 6.72 12.78
CA ASP A 603 16.96 7.69 13.21
C ASP A 603 16.59 9.13 12.80
N VAL A 604 15.58 9.28 11.94
CA VAL A 604 15.14 10.58 11.43
C VAL A 604 14.04 11.15 12.33
N LYS A 605 14.43 11.68 13.50
CA LYS A 605 13.54 12.25 14.53
C LYS A 605 12.63 13.39 14.05
N THR A 606 13.01 14.05 12.96
CA THR A 606 12.20 15.08 12.30
C THR A 606 12.35 14.88 10.80
N GLN A 607 11.38 14.25 10.16
CA GLN A 607 11.43 14.08 8.72
C GLN A 607 11.09 15.42 8.06
N GLN A 608 11.99 15.90 7.20
CA GLN A 608 11.56 16.83 6.15
C GLN A 608 10.60 16.04 5.27
N THR A 609 9.39 16.55 5.07
CA THR A 609 8.44 16.04 4.07
C THR A 609 9.10 15.99 2.69
N GLU A 610 8.52 15.19 1.77
CA GLU A 610 8.90 15.20 0.34
C GLU A 610 9.29 16.63 -0.12
N PRO A 611 10.44 16.79 -0.81
CA PRO A 611 10.92 18.11 -1.20
C PRO A 611 9.84 18.87 -2.00
N GLY A 612 9.68 20.17 -1.74
CA GLY A 612 8.63 21.02 -2.31
C GLY A 612 7.38 21.18 -1.42
N VAL A 613 7.22 20.34 -0.39
CA VAL A 613 6.21 20.54 0.67
C VAL A 613 6.92 21.12 1.90
N GLY A 614 6.67 22.38 2.20
CA GLY A 614 7.19 23.00 3.42
C GLY A 614 6.51 22.38 4.65
N GLY A 615 7.31 21.89 5.60
CA GLY A 615 6.81 21.32 6.85
C GLY A 615 7.84 20.41 7.51
N ARG A 616 7.89 20.41 8.85
CA ARG A 616 8.62 19.42 9.64
C ARG A 616 7.58 18.61 10.39
N ARG A 617 7.60 17.28 10.25
CA ARG A 617 6.73 16.41 11.05
C ARG A 617 7.58 15.55 11.96
N GLN A 618 7.22 15.53 13.23
CA GLN A 618 7.75 14.57 14.19
C GLN A 618 6.90 13.30 14.05
N LEU A 619 7.55 12.20 13.67
CA LEU A 619 6.96 10.88 13.77
C LEU A 619 6.77 10.62 15.27
N SER A 620 5.55 10.75 15.78
CA SER A 620 5.26 10.30 17.13
C SER A 620 5.22 8.77 17.10
N ASP A 621 6.33 8.14 17.45
CA ASP A 621 6.41 6.69 17.73
C ASP A 621 5.87 6.36 19.13
N GLN A 622 5.05 7.25 19.70
CA GLN A 622 4.59 7.16 21.09
C GLN A 622 3.70 5.92 21.24
N GLY A 623 4.30 4.84 21.78
CA GLY A 623 3.61 3.65 22.26
C GLY A 623 3.82 2.36 21.47
N LEU A 624 4.51 2.37 20.32
CA LEU A 624 4.81 1.12 19.60
C LEU A 624 6.09 0.45 20.15
N PRO A 625 6.10 -0.89 20.30
CA PRO A 625 7.29 -1.61 20.74
C PRO A 625 8.32 -1.66 19.62
N ASP A 626 9.61 -1.63 19.97
CA ASP A 626 10.69 -1.82 19.01
C ASP A 626 10.60 -3.21 18.38
N ALA A 627 10.62 -3.26 17.04
CA ALA A 627 10.62 -4.54 16.33
C ALA A 627 11.98 -5.25 16.47
N PRO A 628 12.00 -6.55 16.80
CA PRO A 628 13.23 -7.31 16.95
C PRO A 628 13.93 -7.54 15.60
N GLU A 629 15.24 -7.82 15.66
CA GLU A 629 16.03 -8.07 14.45
C GLU A 629 15.66 -9.39 13.78
N ALA A 630 15.06 -9.31 12.60
CA ALA A 630 14.70 -10.49 11.80
C ALA A 630 15.75 -10.89 10.76
N GLY A 631 16.82 -10.09 10.57
CA GLY A 631 17.77 -10.24 9.47
C GLY A 631 18.39 -11.64 9.38
N LYS A 632 18.86 -12.18 10.52
CA LYS A 632 19.47 -13.52 10.57
C LYS A 632 18.51 -14.63 10.13
N VAL A 633 17.23 -14.55 10.52
CA VAL A 633 16.21 -15.53 10.12
C VAL A 633 15.99 -15.48 8.61
N VAL A 634 15.92 -14.26 8.05
CA VAL A 634 15.75 -14.05 6.61
C VAL A 634 16.97 -14.52 5.83
N ASP A 635 18.18 -14.25 6.30
CA ASP A 635 19.43 -14.68 5.66
C ASP A 635 19.55 -16.21 5.58
N LEU A 636 19.12 -16.92 6.64
CA LEU A 636 19.21 -18.38 6.73
C LEU A 636 18.07 -19.11 5.99
N LEU A 637 16.84 -18.58 6.06
CA LEU A 637 15.62 -19.30 5.64
C LEU A 637 14.85 -18.63 4.50
N GLY A 638 15.12 -17.36 4.18
CA GLY A 638 14.33 -16.59 3.21
C GLY A 638 14.37 -17.16 1.78
N SER A 639 15.55 -17.56 1.30
CA SER A 639 15.69 -18.19 -0.03
C SER A 639 14.96 -19.54 -0.11
N ARG A 640 15.15 -20.40 0.89
CA ARG A 640 14.46 -21.70 1.00
C ARG A 640 12.95 -21.54 1.08
N PHE A 641 12.48 -20.53 1.82
CA PHE A 641 11.06 -20.21 1.91
C PHE A 641 10.50 -19.80 0.55
N ARG A 642 11.17 -18.93 -0.20
CA ARG A 642 10.74 -18.54 -1.56
C ARG A 642 10.66 -19.74 -2.51
N GLU A 643 11.67 -20.61 -2.49
CA GLU A 643 11.68 -21.84 -3.30
C GLU A 643 10.51 -22.76 -2.94
N LEU A 644 10.29 -22.96 -1.64
CA LEU A 644 9.15 -23.70 -1.10
C LEU A 644 7.82 -23.11 -1.59
N LEU A 645 7.65 -21.79 -1.55
CA LEU A 645 6.43 -21.13 -2.04
C LEU A 645 6.25 -21.31 -3.56
N ALA A 646 7.31 -21.15 -4.34
CA ALA A 646 7.24 -21.33 -5.78
C ALA A 646 6.82 -22.76 -6.18
N ASP A 647 7.31 -23.76 -5.45
CA ASP A 647 6.93 -25.16 -5.65
C ASP A 647 5.53 -25.47 -5.10
N TRP A 648 5.14 -24.86 -3.99
CA TRP A 648 3.81 -25.00 -3.39
C TRP A 648 2.73 -24.58 -4.37
N TRP A 649 2.91 -23.42 -5.01
CA TRP A 649 1.93 -22.89 -5.96
C TRP A 649 1.92 -23.58 -7.33
N LYS A 650 2.99 -24.30 -7.69
CA LYS A 650 2.96 -25.18 -8.87
C LYS A 650 2.03 -26.39 -8.67
N LYS A 651 1.82 -26.82 -7.43
CA LYS A 651 1.01 -28.01 -7.08
C LYS A 651 -0.47 -27.69 -6.83
N GLN A 652 -0.83 -26.40 -6.77
CA GLN A 652 -2.17 -25.87 -6.48
C GLN A 652 -2.78 -25.18 -7.72
#